data_AF-A0AAU9U5X1-F1
#
_entry.id   AF-A0AAU9U5X1-F1
#
_cell.length_a   1.000
_cell.length_b   1.000
_cell.length_c   1.000
_cell.angle_alpha   90.00
_cell.angle_beta   90.00
_cell.angle_gamma   90.00
#
_symmetry.space_group_name_H-M   'P 1'
#
loop_
_entity.id
_entity.type
_entity.pdbx_description
1 polymer ?
#
loop_
_entity_poly.entity_id
_entity_poly.type
_entity_poly.pdbx_seq_one_letter_code
_entity_poly.pdbx_strand_id
1 'polypeptide(L)'
;MSELSQEEIRRRRLARLAALEGTGSSPIPTSPPVTPGVSVPNDVLSPVPSSRLSPAPTQASRSSTEGSDNTNKGQNFSEPKNEHQGEAKIPGDSLIVTEKTGNNLMDEMPDTKMTDLSQTRQYNSFDSMGDDNLLSCGSVRVLPQSTVSGSEGASTREDRTSRSISPAQFVEPPAVRPRTNASSPSCSRRSLSMEVDDVSERNSQSEQQQEPMEVEYDSTQSPTHKLQRSRTISCTELTEEQLRNIIAKILQVSWSEESAGGIFVPSVAASLLDNPKLSMEELASEALMDVISQIIDGFDPLNQKLIAITETTKKFSEDCGEDVSTGLSSETDTEKADCPTPSLPIQKTVPQQSLAVSYILKFYSNINLYEREHSKKSSEPPLSDLLQSIRTLLVNNLVLILRGKYDLEKGRKSPLLPYILMGNTPTGLIPEVLLATYSDKEAFEDVFVPLLMGVREDMRRCVSPAVGRGHCAALRALRALCELRAGPRHAARPVCALVARLPSLCPAPLTTAPGREIARVSFLGPFFGVSLFAEENPRFAERMCAMGNDQSLAFALQREVETSRNTLHNICHNILLCPEAREPLLKYFATLLQRNERRAQLQTDERSLAGDGFMLNVCSVLQLLSVRIKLERVYPLYTFQPGTWINVRDETRLYFTAQEAQDWLESLNNDPNHEWPEAKFQTVCWFLTLHMHHVALIPALHTHQRRIRAFRDLQKVIDELKAAEPQWRHSYSALRNRELLRRWSRQIKRLHRSKQCAETALLDPELMRRGVQFYSSVCALLVRQLHAAAAHPSAAPPAPSPAAPAPAPAAAAALAFRATPEWYVEDIAEFMLFAVQYVPQIVAYYIEDPIITWLLTAICNSHLIKNPYLVAKIVEVLFVINLSLPIKLKNDAVYEKFMDHPMSQTALPSALMKFYTDIETTGQSTEFYDKFTIRFHISIILKSMWERPIHKQAIIKESRSGRQFVKFINMLMNDTTFLLDECLTYLKRIHEAQEAEARGAGEARARALAQDERQCRSYLTLARETVDMLQYLTVDIKEPFLRAELVDRLASMLNFNLQQLCGPKCNNLKVRRPDLYGWEPRRLLSQLVDIYLHLDAPQFHAALAADERSFRKELFEEAALRLAKSCIKTPSEIERFKMLADNAYQIAVSNQQKSDEFADAPEEFRDPLMDTLMTDPVFLPSGKVMDRSVILRHLLNSATDPFNRQPLTEDQLRPATELKERIIQWQREKKASTS
;
A
#
# COMPACT_ATOMS: atom_id res chain seq x y z
N MET A 1 1.11 40.15 -0.35
CA MET A 1 -0.15 40.71 -0.90
C MET A 1 -0.95 41.34 0.24
N SER A 2 -0.55 42.52 0.67
CA SER A 2 -1.24 43.35 1.68
C SER A 2 -1.42 44.78 1.12
N GLU A 3 -2.03 45.68 1.90
CA GLU A 3 -2.17 47.10 1.56
C GLU A 3 -2.99 47.40 0.27
N LEU A 4 -4.23 46.95 0.28
CA LEU A 4 -5.34 47.69 -0.32
C LEU A 4 -6.27 48.15 0.82
N SER A 5 -6.78 49.38 0.77
CA SER A 5 -7.75 49.85 1.77
C SER A 5 -9.04 49.02 1.70
N GLN A 6 -9.81 48.96 2.79
CA GLN A 6 -11.09 48.21 2.77
C GLN A 6 -12.06 48.78 1.72
N GLU A 7 -12.00 50.08 1.42
CA GLU A 7 -12.81 50.70 0.36
C GLU A 7 -12.32 50.31 -1.04
N GLU A 8 -11.01 50.17 -1.25
CA GLU A 8 -10.47 49.69 -2.52
C GLU A 8 -10.71 48.18 -2.73
N ILE A 9 -10.69 47.38 -1.65
CA ILE A 9 -11.14 45.97 -1.68
C ILE A 9 -12.64 45.90 -1.97
N ARG A 10 -13.46 46.78 -1.39
CA ARG A 10 -14.90 46.89 -1.64
C ARG A 10 -15.18 47.29 -3.09
N ARG A 11 -14.49 48.31 -3.63
CA ARG A 11 -14.52 48.68 -5.05
C ARG A 11 -14.16 47.52 -5.96
N ARG A 12 -13.06 46.79 -5.69
CA ARG A 12 -12.64 45.64 -6.52
C ARG A 12 -13.57 44.44 -6.40
N ARG A 13 -14.26 44.24 -5.26
CA ARG A 13 -15.35 43.26 -5.14
C ARG A 13 -16.59 43.67 -5.93
N LEU A 14 -17.00 44.94 -5.85
CA LEU A 14 -18.13 45.48 -6.63
C LEU A 14 -17.86 45.46 -8.14
N ALA A 15 -16.64 45.83 -8.57
CA ALA A 15 -16.22 45.75 -9.98
C ALA A 15 -16.19 44.31 -10.50
N ARG A 16 -15.80 43.32 -9.66
CA ARG A 16 -15.88 41.90 -10.01
C ARG A 16 -17.32 41.37 -10.08
N LEU A 17 -18.24 41.89 -9.27
CA LEU A 17 -19.67 41.54 -9.35
C LEU A 17 -20.30 42.15 -10.61
N ALA A 18 -20.05 43.42 -10.91
CA ALA A 18 -20.49 44.06 -12.16
C ALA A 18 -19.94 43.36 -13.41
N ALA A 19 -18.72 42.81 -13.35
CA ALA A 19 -18.12 42.01 -14.42
C ALA A 19 -18.69 40.58 -14.54
N LEU A 20 -19.49 40.11 -13.57
CA LEU A 20 -20.20 38.82 -13.62
C LEU A 20 -21.64 38.94 -14.14
N GLU A 21 -22.23 40.14 -14.10
CA GLU A 21 -23.58 40.43 -14.61
C GLU A 21 -23.57 40.82 -16.11
N GLY A 22 -22.41 41.13 -16.68
CA GLY A 22 -22.25 41.56 -18.07
C GLY A 22 -22.02 40.42 -19.07
N THR A 23 -23.09 39.85 -19.63
CA THR A 23 -23.01 38.92 -20.78
C THR A 23 -22.97 39.68 -22.11
N GLY A 24 -21.82 39.65 -22.82
CA GLY A 24 -21.68 40.34 -24.10
C GLY A 24 -20.41 40.02 -24.90
N SER A 25 -20.60 39.37 -26.06
CA SER A 25 -19.74 39.30 -27.27
C SER A 25 -18.22 39.57 -27.16
N SER A 26 -17.41 38.56 -27.50
CA SER A 26 -15.97 38.67 -27.72
C SER A 26 -15.59 39.20 -29.13
N PRO A 27 -14.54 40.02 -29.25
CA PRO A 27 -13.88 40.34 -30.54
C PRO A 27 -12.54 39.60 -30.73
N ILE A 28 -12.07 39.56 -31.98
CA ILE A 28 -10.87 38.86 -32.47
C ILE A 28 -9.61 39.75 -32.31
N PRO A 29 -8.40 39.18 -32.05
CA PRO A 29 -7.19 39.96 -31.78
C PRO A 29 -6.62 40.67 -33.02
N THR A 30 -6.00 41.83 -32.78
CA THR A 30 -5.14 42.56 -33.74
C THR A 30 -3.82 42.95 -33.06
N SER A 31 -2.74 43.02 -33.83
CA SER A 31 -1.36 43.21 -33.35
C SER A 31 -1.00 44.67 -33.05
N PRO A 32 -0.06 44.94 -32.11
CA PRO A 32 0.44 46.28 -31.84
C PRO A 32 1.46 46.75 -32.91
N PRO A 33 1.61 48.08 -33.12
CA PRO A 33 2.49 48.66 -34.13
C PRO A 33 3.92 48.94 -33.65
N VAL A 34 4.83 49.23 -34.60
CA VAL A 34 6.20 49.75 -34.37
C VAL A 34 6.41 51.03 -35.20
N THR A 35 7.26 51.93 -34.70
CA THR A 35 7.48 53.30 -35.20
C THR A 35 8.45 53.43 -36.39
N PRO A 36 8.50 54.59 -37.10
CA PRO A 36 9.10 54.71 -38.44
C PRO A 36 10.44 55.48 -38.54
N GLY A 37 11.15 55.26 -39.66
CA GLY A 37 12.25 56.12 -40.18
C GLY A 37 13.67 55.56 -40.00
N VAL A 38 14.67 55.85 -40.87
CA VAL A 38 14.74 56.77 -42.03
C VAL A 38 15.77 56.26 -43.08
N SER A 39 15.58 56.64 -44.36
CA SER A 39 16.55 56.69 -45.50
C SER A 39 17.04 55.42 -46.22
N VAL A 40 17.20 55.59 -47.55
CA VAL A 40 17.81 54.69 -48.56
C VAL A 40 19.02 55.46 -49.18
N PRO A 41 19.97 54.84 -49.92
CA PRO A 41 19.77 54.64 -51.38
C PRO A 41 20.41 53.37 -52.00
N ASN A 42 19.96 53.04 -53.23
CA ASN A 42 20.66 52.55 -54.46
C ASN A 42 22.09 51.91 -54.37
N ASP A 43 22.54 50.98 -55.24
CA ASP A 43 22.04 50.52 -56.56
C ASP A 43 22.73 49.21 -57.08
N VAL A 44 22.18 48.62 -58.17
CA VAL A 44 22.90 47.99 -59.33
C VAL A 44 23.70 46.63 -59.26
N LEU A 45 23.39 45.77 -60.26
CA LEU A 45 24.17 44.70 -60.97
C LEU A 45 24.42 43.25 -60.42
N SER A 46 24.56 42.36 -61.41
CA SER A 46 24.87 40.91 -61.44
C SER A 46 26.23 40.69 -62.19
N PRO A 47 26.77 39.47 -62.52
CA PRO A 47 26.22 38.10 -62.50
C PRO A 47 27.19 36.94 -62.08
N VAL A 48 26.75 35.69 -62.34
CA VAL A 48 27.43 34.37 -62.19
C VAL A 48 28.15 33.96 -63.51
N PRO A 49 29.26 33.17 -63.52
CA PRO A 49 29.19 31.84 -64.22
C PRO A 49 30.23 30.70 -63.89
N SER A 50 29.69 29.46 -63.79
CA SER A 50 30.05 28.23 -64.55
C SER A 50 31.25 27.28 -64.26
N SER A 51 30.92 25.97 -64.14
CA SER A 51 31.47 24.81 -64.91
C SER A 51 30.56 23.56 -64.67
N ARG A 52 29.93 22.92 -65.68
CA ARG A 52 30.36 21.78 -66.54
C ARG A 52 30.71 20.47 -65.78
N LEU A 53 30.40 19.22 -66.19
CA LEU A 53 29.62 18.62 -67.30
C LEU A 53 29.32 17.11 -66.99
N SER A 54 28.46 16.42 -67.77
CA SER A 54 28.21 14.94 -67.79
C SER A 54 29.19 14.19 -68.74
N PRO A 55 29.19 12.83 -68.98
CA PRO A 55 28.24 11.75 -68.63
C PRO A 55 28.88 10.39 -68.17
N ALA A 56 28.12 9.27 -68.20
CA ALA A 56 28.54 7.88 -67.93
C ALA A 56 28.72 7.02 -69.23
N PRO A 57 29.35 5.82 -69.19
CA PRO A 57 28.61 4.56 -69.53
C PRO A 57 29.18 3.17 -69.04
N THR A 58 28.36 2.09 -69.11
CA THR A 58 28.70 0.64 -69.42
C THR A 58 29.65 -0.21 -68.52
N GLN A 59 29.60 -1.57 -68.42
CA GLN A 59 28.59 -2.65 -68.64
C GLN A 59 29.05 -4.05 -68.07
N ALA A 60 28.23 -5.11 -68.25
CA ALA A 60 28.40 -6.58 -68.02
C ALA A 60 27.91 -7.16 -66.65
N SER A 61 27.05 -8.20 -66.49
CA SER A 61 26.48 -9.35 -67.28
C SER A 61 27.29 -10.66 -67.25
N ARG A 62 26.77 -11.90 -67.14
CA ARG A 62 25.43 -12.56 -67.33
C ARG A 62 25.13 -13.58 -66.16
N SER A 63 24.07 -14.43 -66.07
CA SER A 63 23.23 -15.15 -67.06
C SER A 63 21.90 -15.79 -66.54
N SER A 64 20.87 -15.88 -67.41
CA SER A 64 20.01 -17.06 -67.79
C SER A 64 19.18 -17.87 -66.74
N THR A 65 17.97 -18.43 -66.97
CA THR A 65 17.03 -18.50 -68.14
C THR A 65 15.62 -19.07 -67.76
N GLU A 66 14.57 -18.64 -68.49
CA GLU A 66 13.34 -19.37 -68.98
C GLU A 66 12.21 -19.98 -68.09
N GLY A 67 11.00 -20.11 -68.71
CA GLY A 67 9.69 -20.60 -68.19
C GLY A 67 8.66 -19.46 -67.94
N SER A 68 7.56 -19.19 -68.67
CA SER A 68 6.56 -20.01 -69.42
C SER A 68 5.64 -20.83 -68.48
N ASP A 69 4.29 -20.93 -68.58
CA ASP A 69 3.24 -20.45 -69.52
C ASP A 69 1.84 -20.35 -68.81
N ASN A 70 0.67 -19.90 -69.35
CA ASN A 70 0.31 -18.80 -70.28
C ASN A 70 -1.23 -18.77 -70.62
N THR A 71 -1.89 -17.58 -70.63
CA THR A 71 -3.17 -17.20 -71.32
C THR A 71 -4.56 -17.88 -71.10
N ASN A 72 -5.58 -16.99 -70.96
CA ASN A 72 -6.89 -16.90 -71.67
C ASN A 72 -8.19 -17.67 -71.29
N LYS A 73 -9.27 -16.86 -71.12
CA LYS A 73 -10.71 -17.04 -71.54
C LYS A 73 -11.55 -18.18 -70.92
N GLY A 74 -12.86 -18.05 -70.70
CA GLY A 74 -13.80 -16.91 -70.81
C GLY A 74 -15.28 -17.37 -70.97
N GLN A 75 -16.27 -16.45 -70.88
CA GLN A 75 -17.73 -16.67 -71.16
C GLN A 75 -18.51 -17.54 -70.12
N ASN A 76 -19.85 -17.48 -69.93
CA ASN A 76 -20.90 -16.49 -70.25
C ASN A 76 -22.22 -16.73 -69.44
N PHE A 77 -22.98 -15.65 -69.18
CA PHE A 77 -24.47 -15.53 -69.11
C PHE A 77 -25.40 -16.22 -68.06
N SER A 78 -26.28 -15.35 -67.49
CA SER A 78 -27.72 -15.48 -67.14
C SER A 78 -28.24 -16.32 -65.94
N GLU A 79 -29.11 -15.67 -65.14
CA GLU A 79 -30.01 -16.18 -64.09
C GLU A 79 -31.34 -16.74 -64.67
N PRO A 80 -32.28 -17.32 -63.87
CA PRO A 80 -33.38 -16.49 -63.31
C PRO A 80 -34.13 -16.97 -62.01
N LYS A 81 -34.61 -16.00 -61.20
CA LYS A 81 -35.87 -16.03 -60.36
C LYS A 81 -36.00 -17.07 -59.21
N ASN A 82 -36.85 -16.94 -58.17
CA ASN A 82 -37.79 -15.93 -57.61
C ASN A 82 -37.82 -16.14 -56.04
N GLU A 83 -38.63 -15.62 -55.10
CA GLU A 83 -39.89 -14.85 -54.90
C GLU A 83 -39.64 -13.79 -53.78
N HIS A 84 -40.35 -12.66 -53.56
CA HIS A 84 -41.78 -12.34 -53.26
C HIS A 84 -42.26 -12.83 -51.87
N GLN A 85 -42.83 -12.02 -50.95
CA GLN A 85 -43.15 -10.56 -50.81
C GLN A 85 -43.29 -10.24 -49.28
N GLY A 86 -43.41 -9.00 -48.75
CA GLY A 86 -43.33 -7.64 -49.31
C GLY A 86 -44.00 -6.55 -48.41
N GLU A 87 -43.41 -5.34 -48.34
CA GLU A 87 -44.03 -4.00 -48.03
C GLU A 87 -44.60 -3.65 -46.61
N ALA A 88 -44.59 -2.38 -46.12
CA ALA A 88 -43.87 -1.14 -46.50
C ALA A 88 -44.01 0.03 -45.46
N LYS A 89 -43.22 1.12 -45.64
CA LYS A 89 -43.29 2.49 -45.03
C LYS A 89 -42.80 2.61 -43.57
N ILE A 90 -42.35 3.76 -43.03
CA ILE A 90 -42.52 5.21 -43.36
C ILE A 90 -41.16 5.98 -43.31
N PRO A 91 -40.91 7.03 -44.13
CA PRO A 91 -39.69 7.88 -44.10
C PRO A 91 -39.83 9.17 -43.23
N GLY A 92 -38.87 10.10 -43.27
CA GLY A 92 -38.79 11.28 -42.38
C GLY A 92 -38.93 12.67 -43.02
N ASP A 93 -38.38 13.65 -42.29
CA ASP A 93 -38.14 15.09 -42.57
C ASP A 93 -39.26 16.17 -42.52
N SER A 94 -38.99 17.15 -41.65
CA SER A 94 -39.20 18.62 -41.78
C SER A 94 -40.53 19.34 -41.43
N LEU A 95 -40.39 20.26 -40.44
CA LEU A 95 -40.93 21.65 -40.33
C LEU A 95 -42.46 21.96 -40.28
N ILE A 96 -42.93 22.59 -39.18
CA ILE A 96 -43.47 23.99 -39.10
C ILE A 96 -44.10 24.37 -37.72
N VAL A 97 -43.61 25.49 -37.17
CA VAL A 97 -44.18 26.56 -36.27
C VAL A 97 -45.56 26.42 -35.58
N THR A 98 -45.64 26.75 -34.27
CA THR A 98 -46.62 27.72 -33.63
C THR A 98 -46.29 28.05 -32.15
N GLU A 99 -46.95 29.06 -31.55
CA GLU A 99 -46.57 29.73 -30.28
C GLU A 99 -47.56 29.55 -29.09
N LYS A 100 -47.08 29.79 -27.84
CA LYS A 100 -47.77 30.39 -26.64
C LYS A 100 -49.04 29.69 -26.08
N THR A 101 -49.37 29.63 -24.77
CA THR A 101 -48.86 30.11 -23.44
C THR A 101 -49.06 28.99 -22.39
N GLY A 102 -48.63 29.00 -21.12
CA GLY A 102 -47.93 29.97 -20.26
C GLY A 102 -48.57 30.04 -18.85
N ASN A 103 -47.80 30.46 -17.81
CA ASN A 103 -48.14 30.48 -16.36
C ASN A 103 -48.35 29.09 -15.69
N ASN A 104 -47.95 28.82 -14.43
CA ASN A 104 -47.15 29.58 -13.45
C ASN A 104 -46.58 28.65 -12.34
N LEU A 105 -45.61 29.16 -11.57
CA LEU A 105 -45.19 28.70 -10.22
C LEU A 105 -44.62 27.27 -10.05
N MET A 106 -43.29 27.17 -9.99
CA MET A 106 -42.57 26.91 -8.72
C MET A 106 -41.12 27.41 -8.82
N ASP A 107 -40.53 27.78 -7.68
CA ASP A 107 -39.33 28.63 -7.58
C ASP A 107 -38.02 27.84 -7.34
N GLU A 108 -36.88 28.51 -7.50
CA GLU A 108 -35.55 27.91 -7.60
C GLU A 108 -34.95 27.41 -6.26
N MET A 109 -34.11 26.38 -6.35
CA MET A 109 -33.12 26.04 -5.33
C MET A 109 -31.75 25.82 -6.01
N PRO A 110 -30.75 26.71 -5.80
CA PRO A 110 -29.47 26.63 -6.49
C PRO A 110 -28.53 25.55 -5.93
N ASP A 111 -27.60 25.10 -6.76
CA ASP A 111 -26.65 24.02 -6.47
C ASP A 111 -25.75 24.27 -5.24
N THR A 112 -25.79 23.33 -4.29
CA THR A 112 -24.77 23.20 -3.24
C THR A 112 -24.11 21.82 -3.30
N LYS A 113 -23.03 21.74 -4.09
CA LYS A 113 -21.97 20.71 -4.16
C LYS A 113 -22.23 19.42 -3.34
N MET A 114 -22.98 18.47 -3.90
CA MET A 114 -23.09 17.10 -3.38
C MET A 114 -22.04 16.14 -3.99
N THR A 115 -20.84 16.66 -4.27
CA THR A 115 -19.76 15.93 -4.94
C THR A 115 -19.00 15.03 -3.95
N ASP A 116 -19.59 13.89 -3.58
CA ASP A 116 -18.86 12.62 -3.33
C ASP A 116 -19.77 11.42 -2.99
N LEU A 117 -21.03 11.65 -2.59
CA LEU A 117 -22.01 10.58 -2.31
C LEU A 117 -22.40 9.76 -3.57
N SER A 118 -21.91 10.14 -4.75
CA SER A 118 -21.96 9.32 -5.97
C SER A 118 -21.12 8.04 -5.84
N GLN A 119 -19.98 8.07 -5.14
CA GLN A 119 -19.09 6.90 -5.00
C GLN A 119 -19.78 5.73 -4.27
N THR A 120 -20.68 6.04 -3.33
CA THR A 120 -21.45 5.02 -2.58
C THR A 120 -22.41 4.21 -3.47
N ARG A 121 -22.68 4.62 -4.72
CA ARG A 121 -23.52 3.85 -5.65
C ARG A 121 -22.90 2.52 -6.08
N GLN A 122 -21.57 2.38 -6.11
CA GLN A 122 -20.94 1.12 -6.53
C GLN A 122 -21.31 -0.05 -5.59
N TYR A 123 -21.37 0.19 -4.27
CA TYR A 123 -21.82 -0.80 -3.28
C TYR A 123 -23.33 -1.15 -3.32
N ASN A 124 -24.12 -0.47 -4.16
CA ASN A 124 -25.56 -0.76 -4.33
C ASN A 124 -25.84 -1.68 -5.54
N SER A 125 -24.86 -1.98 -6.40
CA SER A 125 -25.08 -2.82 -7.60
C SER A 125 -25.30 -4.32 -7.32
N PHE A 126 -25.37 -4.73 -6.05
CA PHE A 126 -25.58 -6.14 -5.64
C PHE A 126 -27.04 -6.48 -5.29
N ASP A 127 -27.96 -5.52 -5.31
CA ASP A 127 -29.41 -5.76 -5.09
C ASP A 127 -30.12 -6.30 -6.36
N SER A 128 -29.38 -6.75 -7.38
CA SER A 128 -29.93 -7.24 -8.67
C SER A 128 -29.19 -8.46 -9.23
N MET A 129 -29.19 -9.55 -8.46
CA MET A 129 -29.05 -10.92 -8.97
C MET A 129 -29.54 -11.89 -7.89
N GLY A 130 -30.71 -12.51 -8.07
CA GLY A 130 -31.26 -13.37 -7.01
C GLY A 130 -32.73 -13.78 -7.08
N ASP A 131 -33.41 -13.67 -8.23
CA ASP A 131 -34.70 -14.33 -8.49
C ASP A 131 -34.84 -14.64 -10.00
N ASP A 132 -35.68 -15.62 -10.32
CA ASP A 132 -36.21 -16.04 -11.63
C ASP A 132 -35.25 -16.28 -12.82
N ASN A 133 -34.87 -17.55 -13.03
CA ASN A 133 -35.72 -18.43 -13.85
C ASN A 133 -35.28 -19.91 -13.83
N LEU A 134 -36.17 -20.80 -13.38
CA LEU A 134 -36.13 -22.24 -13.64
C LEU A 134 -37.45 -22.64 -14.32
N LEU A 135 -37.36 -23.28 -15.49
CA LEU A 135 -38.55 -23.77 -16.22
C LEU A 135 -38.50 -25.29 -16.38
N SER A 136 -39.32 -26.00 -15.59
CA SER A 136 -40.14 -27.14 -16.05
C SER A 136 -41.02 -27.74 -14.93
N CYS A 137 -42.27 -27.30 -14.87
CA CYS A 137 -43.53 -27.97 -14.45
C CYS A 137 -43.58 -29.11 -13.40
N GLY A 138 -44.53 -29.01 -12.44
CA GLY A 138 -45.07 -30.12 -11.63
C GLY A 138 -45.38 -29.79 -10.15
N SER A 139 -46.25 -28.84 -9.78
CA SER A 139 -47.74 -28.84 -9.82
C SER A 139 -48.44 -29.51 -8.61
N VAL A 140 -49.51 -28.87 -8.06
CA VAL A 140 -50.46 -29.35 -7.00
C VAL A 140 -49.89 -29.44 -5.55
N ARG A 141 -50.51 -28.97 -4.42
CA ARG A 141 -51.68 -28.09 -4.09
C ARG A 141 -51.65 -27.63 -2.59
N VAL A 142 -52.12 -26.40 -2.30
CA VAL A 142 -53.04 -25.96 -1.19
C VAL A 142 -52.72 -26.24 0.32
N LEU A 143 -52.38 -25.17 1.09
CA LEU A 143 -53.05 -24.52 2.28
C LEU A 143 -53.89 -25.34 3.33
N PRO A 144 -54.22 -24.80 4.55
CA PRO A 144 -53.49 -23.96 5.54
C PRO A 144 -53.83 -24.31 7.06
N GLN A 145 -53.90 -23.30 7.97
CA GLN A 145 -54.41 -23.27 9.39
C GLN A 145 -53.36 -23.57 10.51
N SER A 146 -53.04 -22.66 11.48
CA SER A 146 -53.74 -22.10 12.70
C SER A 146 -53.80 -23.08 13.88
N THR A 147 -53.57 -22.77 15.17
CA THR A 147 -53.86 -21.60 16.07
C THR A 147 -52.65 -21.27 17.01
N VAL A 148 -52.51 -20.24 17.86
CA VAL A 148 -53.34 -19.33 18.71
C VAL A 148 -53.74 -19.84 20.11
N SER A 149 -52.89 -19.58 21.12
CA SER A 149 -53.14 -19.38 22.58
C SER A 149 -51.78 -19.15 23.31
N GLY A 150 -51.62 -18.63 24.54
CA GLY A 150 -52.52 -18.03 25.55
C GLY A 150 -51.93 -18.14 26.99
N SER A 151 -52.29 -17.26 27.95
CA SER A 151 -51.78 -17.19 29.37
C SER A 151 -50.34 -16.63 29.51
N GLU A 152 -49.96 -15.66 30.36
CA GLU A 152 -50.18 -15.36 31.82
C GLU A 152 -49.47 -16.36 32.77
N GLY A 153 -48.67 -15.97 33.78
CA GLY A 153 -48.25 -14.65 34.33
C GLY A 153 -46.75 -14.62 34.77
N ALA A 154 -46.26 -13.91 35.80
CA ALA A 154 -46.84 -12.96 36.78
C ALA A 154 -45.78 -11.95 37.36
N SER A 155 -45.63 -11.81 38.70
CA SER A 155 -44.80 -10.81 39.46
C SER A 155 -43.72 -11.45 40.36
N THR A 156 -42.62 -10.81 40.80
CA THR A 156 -42.44 -9.61 41.70
C THR A 156 -41.16 -8.80 41.37
N ARG A 157 -40.99 -7.47 41.58
CA ARG A 157 -41.03 -6.59 42.79
C ARG A 157 -39.93 -6.92 43.84
N GLU A 158 -39.09 -6.00 44.37
CA GLU A 158 -38.97 -4.51 44.27
C GLU A 158 -37.49 -4.00 44.29
N ASP A 159 -37.28 -2.71 43.94
CA ASP A 159 -36.45 -1.63 44.55
C ASP A 159 -35.29 -1.96 45.54
N ARG A 160 -34.21 -1.18 45.75
CA ARG A 160 -33.71 0.19 45.40
C ARG A 160 -32.16 0.21 45.67
N THR A 161 -31.29 1.23 45.51
CA THR A 161 -31.32 2.70 45.26
C THR A 161 -30.01 3.16 44.55
N SER A 162 -29.88 4.44 44.20
CA SER A 162 -28.69 5.12 43.60
C SER A 162 -27.72 5.77 44.61
N ARG A 163 -26.42 5.95 44.26
CA ARG A 163 -25.73 7.28 44.19
C ARG A 163 -24.26 7.24 43.72
N SER A 164 -23.73 8.41 43.38
CA SER A 164 -22.40 8.74 42.81
C SER A 164 -21.37 9.22 43.85
N ILE A 165 -20.07 9.20 43.53
CA ILE A 165 -19.03 10.20 43.94
C ILE A 165 -17.68 9.92 43.22
N SER A 166 -16.79 10.92 43.16
CA SER A 166 -15.39 10.85 42.67
C SER A 166 -14.56 11.99 43.33
N PRO A 167 -13.24 12.10 43.12
CA PRO A 167 -12.14 11.21 43.56
C PRO A 167 -11.21 11.90 44.61
N ALA A 168 -10.12 11.26 45.06
CA ALA A 168 -9.10 11.85 45.94
C ALA A 168 -7.66 11.40 45.59
N GLN A 169 -6.63 11.95 46.25
CA GLN A 169 -5.23 12.02 45.77
C GLN A 169 -4.17 11.25 46.61
N PHE A 170 -3.02 10.98 45.97
CA PHE A 170 -1.63 10.83 46.46
C PHE A 170 -1.31 10.45 47.93
N VAL A 171 -0.48 9.40 48.10
CA VAL A 171 0.45 9.19 49.23
C VAL A 171 1.73 8.47 48.74
N GLU A 172 2.93 8.95 49.11
CA GLU A 172 4.24 8.25 49.07
C GLU A 172 4.56 7.65 50.45
N PRO A 173 5.32 6.53 50.60
CA PRO A 173 6.81 6.56 50.66
C PRO A 173 7.50 5.18 50.33
N PRO A 174 8.75 4.88 50.73
CA PRO A 174 10.05 5.59 50.59
C PRO A 174 11.11 4.75 49.83
N ALA A 175 12.37 5.22 49.75
CA ALA A 175 13.49 4.56 49.05
C ALA A 175 14.55 3.89 49.96
N VAL A 176 15.31 2.94 49.40
CA VAL A 176 16.57 2.38 49.96
C VAL A 176 17.67 2.39 48.88
N ARG A 177 18.95 2.54 49.28
CA ARG A 177 20.11 2.85 48.41
C ARG A 177 21.12 1.67 48.23
N PRO A 178 22.08 1.75 47.28
CA PRO A 178 22.69 0.56 46.65
C PRO A 178 24.16 0.26 47.02
N ARG A 179 24.64 -0.91 46.54
CA ARG A 179 26.04 -1.32 46.32
C ARG A 179 26.10 -2.38 45.19
N THR A 180 27.12 -2.57 44.35
CA THR A 180 28.06 -1.69 43.61
C THR A 180 29.00 -2.59 42.77
N ASN A 181 29.02 -2.43 41.43
CA ASN A 181 30.07 -2.83 40.45
C ASN A 181 30.51 -4.33 40.40
N ALA A 182 30.97 -4.91 39.28
CA ALA A 182 31.75 -4.36 38.17
C ALA A 182 31.63 -5.15 36.83
N SER A 183 32.43 -4.72 35.84
CA SER A 183 32.85 -5.39 34.58
C SER A 183 31.81 -5.74 33.50
N SER A 184 31.76 -4.87 32.48
CA SER A 184 31.43 -5.14 31.06
C SER A 184 32.58 -5.97 30.37
N PRO A 185 32.57 -6.33 29.05
CA PRO A 185 31.70 -5.84 27.96
C PRO A 185 31.24 -6.84 26.87
N SER A 186 30.35 -6.34 26.00
CA SER A 186 30.24 -6.60 24.54
C SER A 186 30.28 -8.04 23.98
N CYS A 187 29.17 -8.47 23.37
CA CYS A 187 29.14 -8.64 21.90
C CYS A 187 27.72 -8.64 21.30
N SER A 188 27.61 -8.73 19.97
CA SER A 188 26.36 -8.56 19.20
C SER A 188 26.32 -9.48 17.97
N ARG A 189 25.23 -9.40 17.18
CA ARG A 189 24.98 -9.99 15.84
C ARG A 189 24.50 -11.45 15.85
N ARG A 190 23.29 -11.72 15.35
CA ARG A 190 22.90 -11.99 13.94
C ARG A 190 23.48 -13.32 13.41
N SER A 191 22.70 -14.38 13.51
CA SER A 191 22.90 -15.63 12.77
C SER A 191 22.45 -15.47 11.31
N LEU A 192 23.40 -15.17 10.43
CA LEU A 192 23.24 -15.38 8.98
C LEU A 192 24.06 -16.60 8.56
N SER A 193 23.40 -17.55 7.90
CA SER A 193 24.04 -18.66 7.20
C SER A 193 24.59 -18.20 5.85
N MET A 194 25.79 -18.70 5.49
CA MET A 194 26.44 -18.77 4.17
C MET A 194 27.94 -19.02 4.44
N GLU A 195 28.69 -19.80 3.67
CA GLU A 195 28.35 -20.78 2.63
C GLU A 195 29.49 -21.84 2.59
N VAL A 196 29.46 -22.81 1.69
CA VAL A 196 30.52 -23.85 1.57
C VAL A 196 31.59 -23.37 0.57
N ASP A 197 32.86 -23.72 0.77
CA ASP A 197 33.74 -24.41 -0.21
C ASP A 197 35.21 -24.50 0.25
N ASP A 198 35.86 -25.59 -0.20
CA ASP A 198 37.26 -26.07 -0.13
C ASP A 198 38.36 -25.28 0.61
N VAL A 199 39.21 -26.02 1.37
CA VAL A 199 40.57 -26.43 0.92
C VAL A 199 41.24 -27.37 1.95
N SER A 200 41.46 -28.62 1.52
CA SER A 200 42.63 -29.51 1.70
C SER A 200 43.42 -29.65 3.04
N GLU A 201 43.61 -30.93 3.43
CA GLU A 201 44.78 -31.52 4.11
C GLU A 201 45.06 -31.21 5.61
N ARG A 202 45.63 -32.12 6.43
CA ARG A 202 46.13 -33.50 6.21
C ARG A 202 46.11 -34.35 7.50
N ASN A 203 46.21 -35.68 7.32
CA ASN A 203 46.52 -36.75 8.28
C ASN A 203 45.51 -37.00 9.44
N SER A 204 45.27 -38.25 9.86
CA SER A 204 45.79 -39.55 9.38
C SER A 204 44.86 -40.16 8.32
N GLN A 205 45.29 -40.75 7.20
CA GLN A 205 46.22 -41.90 7.01
C GLN A 205 45.75 -43.17 7.74
N SER A 206 45.61 -44.35 7.13
CA SER A 206 45.92 -44.81 5.75
C SER A 206 44.90 -45.91 5.35
N GLU A 207 44.45 -46.06 4.08
CA GLU A 207 45.18 -46.60 2.91
C GLU A 207 45.68 -48.06 3.11
N GLN A 208 45.65 -48.97 2.12
CA GLN A 208 45.61 -48.87 0.64
C GLN A 208 44.68 -49.94 0.02
N GLN A 209 44.04 -49.69 -1.14
CA GLN A 209 44.40 -50.18 -2.49
C GLN A 209 44.74 -51.67 -2.64
N GLN A 210 44.18 -52.33 -3.65
CA GLN A 210 44.65 -53.63 -4.14
C GLN A 210 44.36 -53.83 -5.64
N GLU A 211 45.40 -53.82 -6.47
CA GLU A 211 45.50 -54.42 -7.81
C GLU A 211 46.97 -54.26 -8.29
N PRO A 212 47.57 -55.17 -9.08
CA PRO A 212 47.21 -56.57 -9.35
C PRO A 212 48.41 -57.55 -9.11
N MET A 213 48.37 -58.74 -9.75
CA MET A 213 49.42 -59.78 -9.89
C MET A 213 49.68 -60.76 -8.73
N GLU A 214 49.11 -61.96 -8.90
CA GLU A 214 49.73 -63.30 -9.01
C GLU A 214 51.01 -63.74 -8.25
N VAL A 215 51.07 -65.08 -8.12
CA VAL A 215 52.21 -65.98 -7.80
C VAL A 215 52.44 -66.31 -6.32
N GLU A 216 52.65 -67.61 -6.09
CA GLU A 216 52.84 -68.29 -4.82
C GLU A 216 54.22 -68.04 -4.20
N TYR A 217 54.37 -68.24 -2.88
CA TYR A 217 55.11 -69.39 -2.35
C TYR A 217 54.86 -69.60 -0.83
N ASP A 218 54.88 -70.86 -0.41
CA ASP A 218 54.69 -71.32 0.99
C ASP A 218 56.01 -71.29 1.79
N SER A 219 55.93 -71.04 3.11
CA SER A 219 56.65 -71.86 4.12
C SER A 219 56.41 -71.44 5.58
N THR A 220 55.55 -72.18 6.27
CA THR A 220 55.77 -72.76 7.63
C THR A 220 55.87 -71.91 8.94
N GLN A 221 55.25 -72.50 9.98
CA GLN A 221 55.60 -72.51 11.42
C GLN A 221 55.02 -71.47 12.42
N SER A 222 54.01 -71.98 13.14
CA SER A 222 53.49 -71.64 14.49
C SER A 222 54.51 -72.04 15.60
N PRO A 223 54.26 -71.95 16.95
CA PRO A 223 52.99 -71.76 17.70
C PRO A 223 53.02 -70.72 18.87
N THR A 224 51.92 -70.33 19.52
CA THR A 224 51.15 -71.14 20.48
C THR A 224 49.81 -70.52 20.93
N HIS A 225 48.90 -71.39 21.35
CA HIS A 225 47.49 -71.14 21.73
C HIS A 225 47.22 -70.13 22.86
N LYS A 226 46.03 -69.51 22.79
CA LYS A 226 44.94 -69.81 23.76
C LYS A 226 43.54 -69.64 23.14
N LEU A 227 42.57 -70.37 23.72
CA LEU A 227 41.17 -70.48 23.30
C LEU A 227 40.38 -69.21 23.74
N GLN A 228 39.13 -68.92 23.31
CA GLN A 228 37.98 -69.84 23.35
C GLN A 228 36.69 -69.33 22.63
N ARG A 229 36.00 -70.28 21.97
CA ARG A 229 34.58 -70.29 21.56
C ARG A 229 34.02 -69.13 20.70
N SER A 230 33.99 -69.39 19.40
CA SER A 230 32.94 -68.91 18.49
C SER A 230 31.54 -69.39 18.91
N ARG A 231 30.52 -68.60 18.54
CA ARG A 231 29.13 -69.05 18.42
C ARG A 231 28.60 -68.58 17.06
N THR A 232 28.55 -69.47 16.09
CA THR A 232 27.96 -69.22 14.78
C THR A 232 26.44 -69.12 14.90
N ILE A 233 25.86 -68.17 14.16
CA ILE A 233 24.46 -68.20 13.72
C ILE A 233 24.52 -67.95 12.22
N SER A 234 23.99 -68.88 11.43
CA SER A 234 24.03 -68.80 9.97
C SER A 234 22.99 -67.81 9.44
N CYS A 235 23.34 -67.05 8.40
CA CYS A 235 22.33 -66.51 7.50
C CYS A 235 21.63 -67.70 6.82
N THR A 236 20.30 -67.73 6.81
CA THR A 236 19.57 -68.81 6.15
C THR A 236 19.31 -68.43 4.70
N GLU A 237 19.95 -69.14 3.78
CA GLU A 237 19.58 -69.14 2.37
C GLU A 237 18.07 -69.42 2.26
N LEU A 238 17.33 -68.49 1.64
CA LEU A 238 15.89 -68.63 1.43
C LEU A 238 15.65 -69.58 0.27
N THR A 239 14.86 -70.63 0.49
CA THR A 239 14.52 -71.56 -0.60
C THR A 239 13.60 -70.89 -1.63
N GLU A 240 13.62 -71.36 -2.88
CA GLU A 240 12.70 -70.87 -3.92
C GLU A 240 11.23 -70.92 -3.46
N GLU A 241 10.83 -71.99 -2.76
CA GLU A 241 9.50 -72.14 -2.20
C GLU A 241 9.16 -71.07 -1.14
N GLN A 242 10.13 -70.66 -0.32
CA GLN A 242 9.96 -69.55 0.61
C GLN A 242 9.83 -68.20 -0.12
N LEU A 243 10.60 -67.99 -1.20
CA LEU A 243 10.49 -66.79 -2.03
C LEU A 243 9.13 -66.73 -2.75
N ARG A 244 8.64 -67.83 -3.32
CA ARG A 244 7.28 -67.92 -3.90
C ARG A 244 6.21 -67.61 -2.86
N ASN A 245 6.30 -68.20 -1.65
CA ASN A 245 5.36 -67.89 -0.56
C ASN A 245 5.42 -66.41 -0.11
N ILE A 246 6.56 -65.73 -0.23
CA ILE A 246 6.66 -64.28 0.01
C ILE A 246 5.96 -63.48 -1.10
N ILE A 247 6.11 -63.87 -2.38
CA ILE A 247 5.40 -63.25 -3.51
C ILE A 247 3.87 -63.38 -3.34
N ALA A 248 3.37 -64.59 -3.05
CA ALA A 248 1.95 -64.83 -2.76
C ALA A 248 1.43 -63.93 -1.65
N LYS A 249 2.19 -63.80 -0.55
CA LYS A 249 1.80 -62.99 0.62
C LYS A 249 1.81 -61.49 0.36
N ILE A 250 2.75 -60.99 -0.46
CA ILE A 250 2.86 -59.57 -0.81
C ILE A 250 1.77 -59.17 -1.81
N LEU A 251 1.59 -59.94 -2.87
CA LEU A 251 0.58 -59.73 -3.91
C LEU A 251 -0.81 -60.28 -3.52
N GLN A 252 -0.96 -60.90 -2.35
CA GLN A 252 -2.22 -61.47 -1.86
C GLN A 252 -2.93 -62.38 -2.89
N VAL A 253 -2.14 -63.18 -3.60
CA VAL A 253 -2.58 -64.11 -4.66
C VAL A 253 -2.46 -65.57 -4.23
N SER A 254 -3.28 -66.41 -4.85
CA SER A 254 -3.26 -67.87 -4.72
C SER A 254 -3.20 -68.55 -6.10
N TRP A 255 -2.35 -69.57 -6.21
CA TRP A 255 -2.24 -70.47 -7.37
C TRP A 255 -2.67 -71.91 -7.03
N SER A 256 -3.35 -72.10 -5.90
CA SER A 256 -4.07 -73.33 -5.57
C SER A 256 -5.46 -73.00 -5.03
N GLU A 257 -6.48 -73.70 -5.53
CA GLU A 257 -7.89 -73.52 -5.14
C GLU A 257 -8.13 -73.83 -3.64
N GLU A 258 -7.25 -74.62 -3.02
CA GLU A 258 -7.30 -74.99 -1.60
C GLU A 258 -6.83 -73.88 -0.64
N SER A 259 -6.18 -72.82 -1.14
CA SER A 259 -5.54 -71.79 -0.29
C SER A 259 -6.46 -70.61 0.05
N ALA A 260 -7.13 -70.72 1.20
CA ALA A 260 -8.08 -69.71 1.67
C ALA A 260 -7.43 -68.34 1.99
N GLY A 261 -7.78 -67.32 1.21
CA GLY A 261 -7.48 -65.90 1.50
C GLY A 261 -6.73 -65.14 0.41
N GLY A 262 -6.21 -65.82 -0.62
CA GLY A 262 -5.63 -65.18 -1.81
C GLY A 262 -6.66 -64.95 -2.92
N ILE A 263 -6.39 -63.98 -3.78
CA ILE A 263 -7.07 -63.81 -5.08
C ILE A 263 -6.55 -64.92 -6.01
N PHE A 264 -7.45 -65.73 -6.57
CA PHE A 264 -7.04 -66.84 -7.43
C PHE A 264 -6.51 -66.33 -8.78
N VAL A 265 -5.40 -66.93 -9.22
CA VAL A 265 -4.65 -66.55 -10.44
C VAL A 265 -4.60 -67.76 -11.40
N PRO A 266 -5.63 -67.93 -12.24
CA PRO A 266 -5.76 -69.10 -13.11
C PRO A 266 -4.64 -69.28 -14.14
N SER A 267 -4.05 -68.20 -14.69
CA SER A 267 -2.95 -68.36 -15.65
C SER A 267 -1.70 -68.91 -14.97
N VAL A 268 -1.28 -68.31 -13.84
CA VAL A 268 -0.10 -68.79 -13.09
C VAL A 268 -0.30 -70.21 -12.58
N ALA A 269 -1.52 -70.59 -12.19
CA ALA A 269 -1.83 -71.97 -11.84
C ALA A 269 -1.60 -72.93 -13.03
N ALA A 270 -1.96 -72.55 -14.26
CA ALA A 270 -1.67 -73.32 -15.47
C ALA A 270 -0.17 -73.30 -15.84
N SER A 271 0.48 -72.13 -15.85
CA SER A 271 1.90 -71.98 -16.18
C SER A 271 2.79 -72.78 -15.22
N LEU A 272 2.41 -72.90 -13.94
CA LEU A 272 3.12 -73.73 -12.94
C LEU A 272 2.92 -75.24 -13.15
N LEU A 273 1.82 -75.67 -13.77
CA LEU A 273 1.60 -77.08 -14.15
C LEU A 273 2.43 -77.45 -15.39
N ASP A 274 2.51 -76.55 -16.38
CA ASP A 274 3.30 -76.76 -17.59
C ASP A 274 4.81 -76.55 -17.38
N ASN A 275 5.22 -75.61 -16.50
CA ASN A 275 6.62 -75.35 -16.17
C ASN A 275 6.83 -75.02 -14.67
N PRO A 276 7.22 -76.00 -13.83
CA PRO A 276 7.50 -75.74 -12.41
C PRO A 276 8.71 -74.82 -12.17
N LYS A 277 9.57 -74.61 -13.18
CA LYS A 277 10.80 -73.79 -13.11
C LYS A 277 10.63 -72.36 -13.64
N LEU A 278 9.41 -71.82 -13.67
CA LEU A 278 9.16 -70.38 -13.82
C LEU A 278 10.04 -69.56 -12.86
N SER A 279 10.60 -68.45 -13.36
CA SER A 279 11.34 -67.51 -12.54
C SER A 279 10.41 -66.73 -11.61
N MET A 280 11.00 -66.14 -10.56
CA MET A 280 10.26 -65.32 -9.59
C MET A 280 9.68 -64.04 -10.22
N GLU A 281 10.30 -63.54 -11.29
CA GLU A 281 9.88 -62.32 -11.98
C GLU A 281 8.72 -62.59 -12.95
N GLU A 282 8.80 -63.68 -13.74
CA GLU A 282 7.71 -64.15 -14.61
C GLU A 282 6.46 -64.45 -13.78
N LEU A 283 6.61 -65.19 -12.68
CA LEU A 283 5.52 -65.55 -11.77
C LEU A 283 4.83 -64.30 -11.17
N ALA A 284 5.59 -63.28 -10.78
CA ALA A 284 5.04 -62.02 -10.29
C ALA A 284 4.37 -61.19 -11.41
N SER A 285 4.90 -61.24 -12.64
CA SER A 285 4.37 -60.54 -13.81
C SER A 285 3.06 -61.14 -14.31
N GLU A 286 3.00 -62.47 -14.45
CA GLU A 286 1.76 -63.18 -14.81
C GLU A 286 0.69 -62.97 -13.74
N ALA A 287 1.02 -63.08 -12.45
CA ALA A 287 0.06 -62.86 -11.37
C ALA A 287 -0.54 -61.44 -11.35
N LEU A 288 0.26 -60.43 -11.69
CA LEU A 288 -0.20 -59.05 -11.80
C LEU A 288 -1.08 -58.83 -13.04
N MET A 289 -0.72 -59.44 -14.18
CA MET A 289 -1.48 -59.35 -15.42
C MET A 289 -2.84 -60.06 -15.34
N ASP A 290 -2.91 -61.21 -14.65
CA ASP A 290 -4.15 -61.95 -14.44
C ASP A 290 -5.17 -61.12 -13.65
N VAL A 291 -4.75 -60.49 -12.55
CA VAL A 291 -5.67 -59.68 -11.75
C VAL A 291 -5.99 -58.33 -12.39
N ILE A 292 -5.09 -57.76 -13.21
CA ILE A 292 -5.45 -56.64 -14.11
C ILE A 292 -6.54 -57.07 -15.11
N SER A 293 -6.44 -58.29 -15.65
CA SER A 293 -7.45 -58.83 -16.59
C SER A 293 -8.80 -59.06 -15.90
N GLN A 294 -8.80 -59.64 -14.69
CA GLN A 294 -10.01 -59.75 -13.86
C GLN A 294 -10.68 -58.39 -13.60
N ILE A 295 -9.89 -57.32 -13.38
CA ILE A 295 -10.43 -55.95 -13.22
C ILE A 295 -11.03 -55.40 -14.53
N ILE A 296 -10.46 -55.73 -15.70
CA ILE A 296 -11.03 -55.41 -17.02
C ILE A 296 -12.37 -56.13 -17.24
N ASP A 297 -12.48 -57.38 -16.77
CA ASP A 297 -13.74 -58.16 -16.76
C ASP A 297 -14.75 -57.68 -15.68
N GLY A 298 -14.39 -56.66 -14.90
CA GLY A 298 -15.27 -56.01 -13.91
C GLY A 298 -15.26 -56.65 -12.52
N PHE A 299 -14.31 -57.53 -12.24
CA PHE A 299 -14.11 -58.12 -10.91
C PHE A 299 -13.53 -57.12 -9.91
N ASP A 300 -13.86 -57.29 -8.62
CA ASP A 300 -13.36 -56.44 -7.52
C ASP A 300 -12.46 -57.23 -6.55
N PRO A 301 -11.13 -57.30 -6.83
CA PRO A 301 -10.17 -58.01 -5.99
C PRO A 301 -9.90 -57.34 -4.63
N LEU A 302 -10.57 -56.21 -4.32
CA LEU A 302 -10.47 -55.54 -3.02
C LEU A 302 -11.68 -55.79 -2.11
N ASN A 303 -12.69 -56.52 -2.60
CA ASN A 303 -14.02 -56.62 -1.98
C ASN A 303 -14.46 -58.07 -1.67
N GLN A 304 -13.59 -59.06 -1.93
CA GLN A 304 -13.78 -60.43 -1.45
C GLN A 304 -13.69 -60.51 0.08
N LYS A 305 -14.84 -60.69 0.73
CA LYS A 305 -14.94 -60.94 2.18
C LYS A 305 -14.48 -62.35 2.55
N LEU A 306 -13.19 -62.57 2.86
CA LEU A 306 -12.73 -63.56 3.87
C LEU A 306 -11.20 -63.59 4.10
N ILE A 307 -10.68 -62.65 4.90
CA ILE A 307 -9.65 -62.98 5.91
C ILE A 307 -10.09 -62.32 7.22
N ALA A 308 -10.10 -63.07 8.31
CA ALA A 308 -10.42 -62.55 9.63
C ALA A 308 -9.13 -62.28 10.43
N ILE A 309 -9.01 -61.06 10.97
CA ILE A 309 -8.74 -60.83 12.39
C ILE A 309 -9.19 -59.40 12.73
N THR A 310 -9.80 -59.25 13.91
CA THR A 310 -10.37 -58.00 14.40
C THR A 310 -9.27 -57.04 14.85
N GLU A 311 -9.09 -55.90 14.18
CA GLU A 311 -8.89 -54.58 14.82
C GLU A 311 -8.83 -53.41 13.81
N THR A 312 -8.85 -52.17 14.31
CA THR A 312 -8.73 -50.87 13.60
C THR A 312 -9.93 -50.33 12.80
N THR A 313 -10.91 -51.13 12.35
CA THR A 313 -12.12 -50.60 11.66
C THR A 313 -13.11 -49.85 12.57
N LYS A 314 -12.66 -49.42 13.76
CA LYS A 314 -13.39 -48.59 14.73
C LYS A 314 -12.80 -47.17 14.88
N LYS A 315 -11.93 -46.74 13.95
CA LYS A 315 -11.24 -45.43 13.97
C LYS A 315 -11.45 -44.56 12.72
N PHE A 316 -12.59 -44.70 12.03
CA PHE A 316 -12.90 -43.92 10.82
C PHE A 316 -14.30 -43.29 10.77
N SER A 317 -14.99 -43.17 11.91
CA SER A 317 -16.23 -42.37 12.05
C SER A 317 -16.27 -41.42 13.25
N GLU A 318 -15.26 -41.46 14.13
CA GLU A 318 -15.18 -40.62 15.34
C GLU A 318 -13.76 -40.05 15.51
N ASP A 319 -13.46 -38.95 14.79
CA ASP A 319 -12.39 -38.01 15.18
C ASP A 319 -12.66 -36.60 14.61
N CYS A 320 -13.83 -36.06 14.93
CA CYS A 320 -14.23 -34.67 14.70
C CYS A 320 -14.98 -34.15 15.95
N GLY A 321 -14.31 -34.21 17.10
CA GLY A 321 -14.86 -33.80 18.39
C GLY A 321 -14.84 -32.30 18.63
N GLU A 322 -15.93 -31.64 18.28
CA GLU A 322 -16.59 -30.63 19.14
C GLU A 322 -17.92 -31.32 19.55
N ASP A 323 -18.44 -31.29 20.78
CA ASP A 323 -18.55 -30.19 21.74
C ASP A 323 -18.35 -30.60 23.22
N VAL A 324 -18.36 -29.61 24.12
CA VAL A 324 -18.67 -29.80 25.55
C VAL A 324 -19.80 -28.84 25.96
N SER A 325 -21.00 -29.38 26.25
CA SER A 325 -21.94 -28.85 27.27
C SER A 325 -23.19 -29.73 27.47
N THR A 326 -23.07 -30.71 28.37
CA THR A 326 -24.07 -31.15 29.38
C THR A 326 -25.59 -31.12 29.10
N GLY A 327 -26.25 -32.28 29.21
CA GLY A 327 -27.70 -32.41 29.47
C GLY A 327 -28.13 -33.88 29.69
N LEU A 328 -28.95 -34.18 30.72
CA LEU A 328 -29.41 -35.54 31.05
C LEU A 328 -30.91 -35.72 30.72
N SER A 329 -31.34 -36.91 30.25
CA SER A 329 -32.35 -37.76 30.96
C SER A 329 -32.76 -39.05 30.20
N SER A 330 -32.71 -40.18 30.91
CA SER A 330 -33.51 -41.43 30.85
C SER A 330 -34.36 -41.85 29.62
N GLU A 331 -34.07 -43.07 29.14
CA GLU A 331 -34.98 -44.26 29.02
C GLU A 331 -36.44 -44.11 28.52
N THR A 332 -36.83 -44.79 27.42
CA THR A 332 -37.54 -46.11 27.44
C THR A 332 -38.02 -46.61 26.06
N ASP A 333 -37.82 -47.93 25.88
CA ASP A 333 -38.41 -48.99 25.02
C ASP A 333 -39.47 -48.84 23.89
N THR A 334 -39.46 -49.91 23.07
CA THR A 334 -40.55 -50.62 22.34
C THR A 334 -41.03 -50.31 20.89
N GLU A 335 -41.05 -51.43 20.13
CA GLU A 335 -41.98 -51.89 19.06
C GLU A 335 -41.82 -51.51 17.56
N LYS A 336 -42.55 -52.24 16.70
CA LYS A 336 -42.30 -52.51 15.26
C LYS A 336 -43.52 -52.14 14.38
N ALA A 337 -43.31 -51.85 13.08
CA ALA A 337 -43.88 -52.61 11.94
C ALA A 337 -43.67 -51.95 10.54
N ASP A 338 -43.11 -52.73 9.62
CA ASP A 338 -43.42 -52.91 8.18
C ASP A 338 -43.84 -51.77 7.22
N CYS A 339 -42.89 -51.46 6.31
CA CYS A 339 -43.05 -51.41 4.82
C CYS A 339 -43.96 -50.36 4.12
N PRO A 340 -43.84 -50.13 2.79
CA PRO A 340 -42.97 -50.80 1.80
C PRO A 340 -41.95 -49.90 1.06
N THR A 341 -41.07 -50.54 0.28
CA THR A 341 -40.00 -49.92 -0.50
C THR A 341 -40.46 -49.43 -1.90
N PRO A 342 -40.05 -48.24 -2.35
CA PRO A 342 -39.84 -47.93 -3.76
C PRO A 342 -38.35 -48.14 -4.14
N SER A 343 -38.07 -48.77 -5.27
CA SER A 343 -36.75 -49.31 -5.60
C SER A 343 -35.78 -48.34 -6.30
N LEU A 344 -34.65 -48.08 -5.62
CA LEU A 344 -33.35 -47.62 -6.17
C LEU A 344 -33.31 -46.19 -6.79
N PRO A 345 -32.11 -45.56 -6.75
CA PRO A 345 -31.17 -45.77 -7.85
C PRO A 345 -29.77 -46.24 -7.43
N ILE A 346 -29.34 -47.34 -8.07
CA ILE A 346 -27.98 -47.70 -8.54
C ILE A 346 -26.78 -47.14 -7.74
N GLN A 347 -26.01 -48.06 -7.13
CA GLN A 347 -24.68 -47.78 -6.58
C GLN A 347 -23.74 -47.25 -7.68
N LYS A 348 -22.96 -46.20 -7.38
CA LYS A 348 -21.89 -45.74 -8.28
C LYS A 348 -20.73 -46.72 -8.24
N THR A 349 -20.53 -47.45 -9.33
CA THR A 349 -19.33 -48.25 -9.55
C THR A 349 -18.08 -47.38 -9.50
N VAL A 350 -17.00 -47.91 -8.92
CA VAL A 350 -15.68 -47.30 -8.98
C VAL A 350 -15.11 -47.60 -10.37
N PRO A 351 -14.60 -46.61 -11.14
CA PRO A 351 -14.04 -46.87 -12.46
C PRO A 351 -12.89 -47.87 -12.37
N GLN A 352 -12.84 -48.86 -13.26
CA GLN A 352 -11.87 -49.96 -13.23
C GLN A 352 -10.41 -49.47 -13.16
N GLN A 353 -10.08 -48.38 -13.87
CA GLN A 353 -8.76 -47.75 -13.82
C GLN A 353 -8.39 -47.26 -12.40
N SER A 354 -9.37 -46.83 -11.61
CA SER A 354 -9.15 -46.43 -10.21
C SER A 354 -8.89 -47.67 -9.34
N LEU A 355 -9.59 -48.77 -9.61
CA LEU A 355 -9.48 -50.02 -8.87
C LEU A 355 -8.11 -50.68 -9.06
N ALA A 356 -7.63 -50.77 -10.31
CA ALA A 356 -6.29 -51.26 -10.63
C ALA A 356 -5.17 -50.41 -9.98
N VAL A 357 -5.36 -49.09 -9.89
CA VAL A 357 -4.42 -48.20 -9.17
C VAL A 357 -4.50 -48.40 -7.66
N SER A 358 -5.70 -48.54 -7.08
CA SER A 358 -5.88 -48.89 -5.66
C SER A 358 -5.18 -50.20 -5.28
N TYR A 359 -5.27 -51.20 -6.16
CA TYR A 359 -4.65 -52.51 -6.04
C TYR A 359 -3.11 -52.42 -6.00
N ILE A 360 -2.49 -51.73 -6.95
CA ILE A 360 -1.03 -51.54 -6.97
C ILE A 360 -0.53 -50.74 -5.76
N LEU A 361 -1.22 -49.67 -5.35
CA LEU A 361 -0.85 -48.89 -4.16
C LEU A 361 -0.91 -49.72 -2.87
N LYS A 362 -1.86 -50.65 -2.76
CA LYS A 362 -1.97 -51.60 -1.64
C LYS A 362 -0.75 -52.53 -1.59
N PHE A 363 -0.29 -53.07 -2.71
CA PHE A 363 0.86 -53.99 -2.71
C PHE A 363 2.21 -53.31 -2.55
N TYR A 364 2.38 -52.12 -3.12
CA TYR A 364 3.56 -51.31 -2.82
C TYR A 364 3.60 -50.99 -1.30
N SER A 365 2.44 -50.76 -0.67
CA SER A 365 2.36 -50.65 0.80
C SER A 365 2.71 -51.96 1.52
N ASN A 366 2.30 -53.12 0.98
CA ASN A 366 2.66 -54.44 1.54
C ASN A 366 4.17 -54.69 1.48
N ILE A 367 4.87 -54.29 0.39
CA ILE A 367 6.34 -54.37 0.29
C ILE A 367 6.98 -53.52 1.40
N ASN A 368 6.61 -52.24 1.48
CA ASN A 368 7.13 -51.32 2.50
C ASN A 368 6.85 -51.79 3.94
N LEU A 369 5.70 -52.45 4.17
CA LEU A 369 5.35 -53.04 5.46
C LEU A 369 6.21 -54.28 5.76
N TYR A 370 6.36 -55.17 4.78
CA TYR A 370 7.14 -56.39 4.89
C TYR A 370 8.62 -56.09 5.21
N GLU A 371 9.22 -55.12 4.52
CA GLU A 371 10.57 -54.63 4.82
C GLU A 371 10.69 -54.05 6.22
N ARG A 372 9.71 -53.26 6.67
CA ARG A 372 9.71 -52.69 8.03
C ARG A 372 9.65 -53.79 9.10
N GLU A 373 8.92 -54.87 8.85
CA GLU A 373 8.81 -56.02 9.74
C GLU A 373 10.02 -56.97 9.67
N HIS A 374 10.67 -57.09 8.51
CA HIS A 374 11.72 -58.08 8.23
C HIS A 374 13.03 -57.42 7.76
N SER A 375 13.35 -56.24 8.27
CA SER A 375 14.41 -55.34 7.77
C SER A 375 15.76 -56.01 7.50
N LYS A 376 16.24 -56.87 8.40
CA LYS A 376 17.50 -57.61 8.19
C LYS A 376 17.46 -58.55 6.99
N LYS A 377 16.37 -59.30 6.82
CA LYS A 377 16.23 -60.27 5.71
C LYS A 377 15.98 -59.60 4.35
N SER A 378 15.30 -58.46 4.36
CA SER A 378 15.00 -57.68 3.15
C SER A 378 16.17 -56.80 2.69
N SER A 379 17.19 -56.61 3.52
CA SER A 379 18.42 -55.90 3.17
C SER A 379 19.51 -56.79 2.56
N GLU A 380 19.26 -58.10 2.43
CA GLU A 380 20.21 -59.11 1.94
C GLU A 380 19.70 -59.77 0.65
N PRO A 381 20.53 -59.94 -0.39
CA PRO A 381 20.15 -60.68 -1.59
C PRO A 381 20.02 -62.19 -1.28
N PRO A 382 19.15 -62.93 -1.98
CA PRO A 382 18.38 -62.53 -3.16
C PRO A 382 17.06 -61.78 -2.86
N LEU A 383 16.69 -61.60 -1.58
CA LEU A 383 15.39 -61.04 -1.23
C LEU A 383 15.31 -59.52 -1.46
N SER A 384 16.39 -58.77 -1.24
CA SER A 384 16.49 -57.37 -1.64
C SER A 384 16.15 -57.15 -3.11
N ASP A 385 16.72 -57.99 -3.96
CA ASP A 385 16.71 -57.83 -5.41
C ASP A 385 15.34 -58.23 -5.97
N LEU A 386 14.75 -59.30 -5.43
CA LEU A 386 13.37 -59.69 -5.71
C LEU A 386 12.36 -58.60 -5.31
N LEU A 387 12.48 -58.01 -4.13
CA LEU A 387 11.59 -56.92 -3.70
C LEU A 387 11.73 -55.68 -4.59
N GLN A 388 12.95 -55.36 -5.03
CA GLN A 388 13.19 -54.25 -5.96
C GLN A 388 12.68 -54.54 -7.39
N SER A 389 12.76 -55.79 -7.85
CA SER A 389 12.17 -56.21 -9.11
C SER A 389 10.64 -56.10 -9.08
N ILE A 390 10.00 -56.60 -8.01
CA ILE A 390 8.53 -56.47 -7.83
C ILE A 390 8.10 -55.00 -7.73
N ARG A 391 8.87 -54.12 -7.05
CA ARG A 391 8.62 -52.66 -7.11
C ARG A 391 8.65 -52.14 -8.54
N THR A 392 9.69 -52.48 -9.29
CA THR A 392 9.89 -52.02 -10.67
C THR A 392 8.76 -52.50 -11.59
N LEU A 393 8.34 -53.76 -11.44
CA LEU A 393 7.18 -54.34 -12.11
C LEU A 393 5.88 -53.58 -11.79
N LEU A 394 5.59 -53.35 -10.50
CA LEU A 394 4.39 -52.62 -10.04
C LEU A 394 4.38 -51.16 -10.56
N VAL A 395 5.53 -50.48 -10.54
CA VAL A 395 5.67 -49.10 -11.03
C VAL A 395 5.48 -49.03 -12.56
N ASN A 396 6.05 -49.96 -13.32
CA ASN A 396 5.89 -50.01 -14.77
C ASN A 396 4.43 -50.27 -15.18
N ASN A 397 3.77 -51.24 -14.53
CA ASN A 397 2.35 -51.51 -14.75
C ASN A 397 1.46 -50.32 -14.34
N LEU A 398 1.79 -49.64 -13.23
CA LEU A 398 1.10 -48.42 -12.82
C LEU A 398 1.22 -47.30 -13.88
N VAL A 399 2.40 -47.10 -14.47
CA VAL A 399 2.58 -46.14 -15.57
C VAL A 399 1.74 -46.53 -16.79
N LEU A 400 1.69 -47.81 -17.18
CA LEU A 400 0.86 -48.29 -18.28
C LEU A 400 -0.65 -48.10 -18.03
N ILE A 401 -1.13 -48.33 -16.81
CA ILE A 401 -2.52 -48.07 -16.38
C ILE A 401 -2.83 -46.56 -16.39
N LEU A 402 -1.89 -45.71 -15.99
CA LEU A 402 -2.08 -44.25 -15.94
C LEU A 402 -2.09 -43.61 -17.34
N ARG A 403 -1.21 -44.06 -18.25
CA ARG A 403 -1.30 -43.76 -19.70
C ARG A 403 -2.58 -44.34 -20.31
N GLY A 404 -3.15 -45.37 -19.68
CA GLY A 404 -4.32 -46.11 -20.14
C GLY A 404 -4.01 -46.85 -21.44
N LYS A 405 -2.98 -47.71 -21.38
CA LYS A 405 -2.61 -48.68 -22.42
C LYS A 405 -3.42 -49.98 -22.33
N TYR A 406 -4.10 -50.21 -21.20
CA TYR A 406 -5.13 -51.23 -21.02
C TYR A 406 -6.52 -50.63 -21.31
N ASP A 407 -7.46 -51.46 -21.77
CA ASP A 407 -8.87 -51.11 -21.99
C ASP A 407 -9.67 -51.04 -20.67
N LEU A 408 -9.17 -50.26 -19.72
CA LEU A 408 -9.83 -49.91 -18.46
C LEU A 408 -10.64 -48.61 -18.64
N GLU A 409 -11.87 -48.55 -18.11
CA GLU A 409 -12.67 -47.32 -18.14
C GLU A 409 -11.90 -46.11 -17.54
N LYS A 410 -11.55 -45.14 -18.40
CA LYS A 410 -10.70 -44.00 -18.01
C LYS A 410 -11.45 -42.99 -17.13
N GLY A 411 -10.89 -42.71 -15.95
CA GLY A 411 -11.48 -41.77 -15.00
C GLY A 411 -11.42 -40.31 -15.46
N ARG A 412 -12.44 -39.50 -15.11
CA ARG A 412 -12.45 -38.03 -15.39
C ARG A 412 -11.39 -37.21 -14.62
N LYS A 413 -10.58 -37.86 -13.78
CA LYS A 413 -9.47 -37.31 -12.98
C LYS A 413 -8.40 -38.40 -12.89
N SER A 414 -7.13 -38.00 -12.72
CA SER A 414 -6.05 -38.97 -12.43
C SER A 414 -6.39 -39.82 -11.19
N PRO A 415 -6.33 -41.16 -11.24
CA PRO A 415 -6.66 -42.04 -10.11
C PRO A 415 -5.66 -41.95 -8.96
N LEU A 416 -4.45 -41.38 -9.16
CA LEU A 416 -3.52 -41.06 -8.07
C LEU A 416 -3.97 -39.85 -7.22
N LEU A 417 -4.86 -39.00 -7.74
CA LEU A 417 -5.21 -37.72 -7.11
C LEU A 417 -5.76 -37.87 -5.67
N PRO A 418 -6.69 -38.79 -5.35
CA PRO A 418 -7.23 -38.93 -3.99
C PRO A 418 -6.13 -39.25 -2.96
N TYR A 419 -5.23 -40.17 -3.30
CA TYR A 419 -4.12 -40.59 -2.45
C TYR A 419 -3.15 -39.42 -2.19
N ILE A 420 -2.82 -38.64 -3.21
CA ILE A 420 -1.91 -37.50 -3.13
C ILE A 420 -2.51 -36.34 -2.32
N LEU A 421 -3.82 -36.08 -2.42
CA LEU A 421 -4.50 -35.06 -1.61
C LEU A 421 -4.57 -35.47 -0.13
N MET A 422 -4.95 -36.72 0.15
CA MET A 422 -5.00 -37.25 1.52
C MET A 422 -3.61 -37.35 2.15
N GLY A 423 -2.56 -37.59 1.36
CA GLY A 423 -1.21 -37.93 1.84
C GLY A 423 -0.99 -39.44 2.04
N ASN A 424 -1.90 -40.26 1.51
CA ASN A 424 -1.91 -41.73 1.68
C ASN A 424 -1.21 -42.46 0.52
N THR A 425 -0.29 -41.79 -0.19
CA THR A 425 0.59 -42.45 -1.17
C THR A 425 1.69 -43.25 -0.45
N PRO A 426 2.02 -44.47 -0.89
CA PRO A 426 3.14 -45.23 -0.35
C PRO A 426 4.47 -44.46 -0.47
N THR A 427 5.26 -44.44 0.60
CA THR A 427 6.61 -43.85 0.62
C THR A 427 7.47 -44.48 -0.46
N GLY A 428 8.16 -43.68 -1.29
CA GLY A 428 8.99 -44.15 -2.41
C GLY A 428 8.29 -44.17 -3.77
N LEU A 429 6.98 -44.48 -3.80
CA LEU A 429 6.25 -44.73 -5.06
C LEU A 429 6.30 -43.56 -6.05
N ILE A 430 6.02 -42.33 -5.62
CA ILE A 430 5.96 -41.18 -6.53
C ILE A 430 7.35 -40.80 -7.08
N PRO A 431 8.45 -40.81 -6.28
CA PRO A 431 9.81 -40.79 -6.80
C PRO A 431 10.14 -41.89 -7.82
N GLU A 432 9.70 -43.14 -7.60
CA GLU A 432 9.96 -44.24 -8.55
C GLU A 432 9.16 -44.11 -9.85
N VAL A 433 7.88 -43.72 -9.78
CA VAL A 433 7.06 -43.36 -10.95
C VAL A 433 7.68 -42.20 -11.73
N LEU A 434 8.28 -41.23 -11.04
CA LEU A 434 9.05 -40.16 -11.70
C LEU A 434 10.29 -40.71 -12.41
N LEU A 435 11.07 -41.60 -11.78
CA LEU A 435 12.27 -42.18 -12.39
C LEU A 435 11.93 -43.06 -13.61
N ALA A 436 10.90 -43.90 -13.51
CA ALA A 436 10.42 -44.75 -14.61
C ALA A 436 9.88 -43.94 -15.81
N THR A 437 9.33 -42.74 -15.57
CA THR A 437 8.85 -41.85 -16.64
C THR A 437 9.87 -40.81 -17.09
N TYR A 438 10.96 -40.57 -16.36
CA TYR A 438 11.89 -39.46 -16.63
C TYR A 438 12.51 -39.48 -18.04
N SER A 439 12.74 -40.66 -18.60
CA SER A 439 13.33 -40.85 -19.94
C SER A 439 12.31 -40.75 -21.09
N ASP A 440 11.02 -41.03 -20.83
CA ASP A 440 9.94 -40.90 -21.81
C ASP A 440 9.11 -39.64 -21.50
N LYS A 441 9.41 -38.56 -22.23
CA LYS A 441 8.72 -37.27 -22.06
C LYS A 441 7.20 -37.40 -22.25
N GLU A 442 6.72 -38.27 -23.14
CA GLU A 442 5.29 -38.48 -23.35
C GLU A 442 4.68 -39.22 -22.15
N ALA A 443 5.32 -40.28 -21.64
CA ALA A 443 4.87 -40.95 -20.41
C ALA A 443 4.82 -40.01 -19.20
N PHE A 444 5.83 -39.13 -19.08
CA PHE A 444 5.89 -38.16 -18.01
C PHE A 444 4.75 -37.13 -18.11
N GLU A 445 4.46 -36.62 -19.31
CA GLU A 445 3.38 -35.65 -19.52
C GLU A 445 1.99 -36.32 -19.40
N ASP A 446 1.80 -37.54 -19.92
CA ASP A 446 0.62 -38.40 -19.74
C ASP A 446 0.25 -38.59 -18.26
N VAL A 447 1.25 -38.86 -17.40
CA VAL A 447 1.04 -39.14 -15.97
C VAL A 447 0.87 -37.85 -15.15
N PHE A 448 1.77 -36.88 -15.33
CA PHE A 448 1.85 -35.73 -14.41
C PHE A 448 0.96 -34.54 -14.81
N VAL A 449 0.61 -34.34 -16.09
CA VAL A 449 -0.29 -33.23 -16.48
C VAL A 449 -1.72 -33.42 -15.93
N PRO A 450 -2.38 -34.59 -16.08
CA PRO A 450 -3.71 -34.81 -15.50
C PRO A 450 -3.72 -34.75 -13.97
N LEU A 451 -2.62 -35.13 -13.33
CA LEU A 451 -2.43 -35.03 -11.89
C LEU A 451 -2.32 -33.56 -11.42
N LEU A 452 -1.42 -32.77 -12.02
CA LEU A 452 -1.25 -31.34 -11.69
C LEU A 452 -2.54 -30.55 -11.92
N MET A 453 -3.21 -30.79 -13.05
CA MET A 453 -4.50 -30.18 -13.36
C MET A 453 -5.61 -30.66 -12.40
N GLY A 454 -5.55 -31.90 -11.92
CA GLY A 454 -6.42 -32.44 -10.87
C GLY A 454 -6.24 -31.74 -9.52
N VAL A 455 -5.00 -31.51 -9.07
CA VAL A 455 -4.69 -30.78 -7.82
C VAL A 455 -5.14 -29.32 -7.91
N ARG A 456 -4.91 -28.67 -9.05
CA ARG A 456 -5.40 -27.31 -9.33
C ARG A 456 -6.92 -27.22 -9.32
N GLU A 457 -7.60 -28.18 -9.93
CA GLU A 457 -9.06 -28.23 -9.96
C GLU A 457 -9.66 -28.46 -8.56
N ASP A 458 -8.97 -29.21 -7.71
CA ASP A 458 -9.36 -29.38 -6.31
C ASP A 458 -9.19 -28.09 -5.51
N MET A 459 -8.04 -27.41 -5.63
CA MET A 459 -7.82 -26.09 -5.03
C MET A 459 -8.89 -25.07 -5.47
N ARG A 460 -9.25 -25.06 -6.76
CA ARG A 460 -10.30 -24.20 -7.31
C ARG A 460 -11.69 -24.46 -6.69
N ARG A 461 -11.96 -25.68 -6.21
CA ARG A 461 -13.19 -26.04 -5.49
C ARG A 461 -13.13 -25.62 -4.01
N CYS A 462 -11.98 -25.81 -3.36
CA CYS A 462 -11.77 -25.46 -1.94
C CYS A 462 -11.60 -23.95 -1.68
N VAL A 463 -11.31 -23.16 -2.72
CA VAL A 463 -11.24 -21.70 -2.68
C VAL A 463 -12.55 -21.04 -3.18
N SER A 464 -13.46 -21.82 -3.75
CA SER A 464 -14.82 -21.38 -4.08
C SER A 464 -15.62 -21.08 -2.80
N PRO A 465 -16.53 -20.08 -2.76
CA PRO A 465 -17.35 -19.75 -1.59
C PRO A 465 -18.25 -20.88 -1.05
N ALA A 466 -18.26 -22.05 -1.70
CA ALA A 466 -19.09 -23.18 -1.34
C ALA A 466 -18.53 -24.06 -0.20
N VAL A 467 -17.19 -24.27 -0.12
CA VAL A 467 -16.58 -25.34 0.70
C VAL A 467 -15.29 -24.89 1.40
N GLY A 468 -15.31 -24.81 2.73
CA GLY A 468 -14.12 -24.55 3.57
C GLY A 468 -13.45 -25.83 4.09
N ARG A 469 -12.23 -25.69 4.66
CA ARG A 469 -11.33 -26.73 5.22
C ARG A 469 -10.57 -27.66 4.23
N GLY A 470 -10.75 -27.56 2.90
CA GLY A 470 -10.06 -28.45 1.94
C GLY A 470 -8.69 -27.98 1.41
N HIS A 471 -8.44 -26.66 1.36
CA HIS A 471 -7.35 -26.07 0.55
C HIS A 471 -5.93 -26.51 0.95
N CYS A 472 -5.69 -26.81 2.23
CA CYS A 472 -4.42 -27.32 2.74
C CYS A 472 -3.98 -28.65 2.09
N ALA A 473 -4.92 -29.48 1.64
CA ALA A 473 -4.61 -30.75 0.95
C ALA A 473 -3.97 -30.49 -0.42
N ALA A 474 -4.59 -29.62 -1.23
CA ALA A 474 -4.08 -29.28 -2.56
C ALA A 474 -2.74 -28.50 -2.50
N LEU A 475 -2.56 -27.64 -1.50
CA LEU A 475 -1.28 -26.96 -1.26
C LEU A 475 -0.16 -27.93 -0.87
N ARG A 476 -0.42 -28.90 0.04
CA ARG A 476 0.54 -29.97 0.37
C ARG A 476 0.88 -30.83 -0.84
N ALA A 477 -0.13 -31.22 -1.62
CA ALA A 477 0.04 -32.01 -2.84
C ALA A 477 0.95 -31.31 -3.86
N LEU A 478 0.67 -30.04 -4.20
CA LEU A 478 1.51 -29.29 -5.14
C LEU A 478 2.93 -29.06 -4.59
N ARG A 479 3.08 -28.78 -3.28
CA ARG A 479 4.40 -28.67 -2.64
C ARG A 479 5.20 -29.96 -2.81
N ALA A 480 4.63 -31.12 -2.46
CA ALA A 480 5.33 -32.40 -2.56
C ALA A 480 5.75 -32.72 -4.00
N LEU A 481 4.87 -32.48 -4.98
CA LEU A 481 5.18 -32.67 -6.40
C LEU A 481 6.31 -31.74 -6.90
N CYS A 482 6.37 -30.48 -6.44
CA CYS A 482 7.46 -29.56 -6.75
C CYS A 482 8.78 -29.83 -5.98
N GLU A 483 8.75 -30.66 -4.93
CA GLU A 483 9.95 -31.08 -4.18
C GLU A 483 10.66 -32.29 -4.81
N LEU A 484 10.01 -33.02 -5.72
CA LEU A 484 10.57 -34.16 -6.45
C LEU A 484 11.81 -33.77 -7.30
N ARG A 485 12.77 -34.69 -7.38
CA ARG A 485 14.04 -34.51 -8.09
C ARG A 485 14.43 -35.74 -8.90
N ALA A 486 15.10 -35.55 -10.03
CA ALA A 486 15.56 -36.61 -10.92
C ALA A 486 16.93 -36.25 -11.55
N GLY A 487 17.43 -37.15 -12.42
CA GLY A 487 18.68 -36.98 -13.14
C GLY A 487 19.94 -37.07 -12.26
N PRO A 488 21.13 -36.91 -12.87
CA PRO A 488 22.42 -37.00 -12.16
C PRO A 488 22.47 -36.08 -10.94
N ARG A 489 22.94 -36.63 -9.81
CA ARG A 489 23.05 -35.93 -8.51
C ARG A 489 21.73 -35.29 -8.01
N HIS A 490 20.57 -35.76 -8.49
CA HIS A 490 19.24 -35.17 -8.22
C HIS A 490 19.16 -33.66 -8.53
N ALA A 491 19.85 -33.20 -9.58
CA ALA A 491 19.88 -31.79 -9.95
C ALA A 491 18.61 -31.31 -10.68
N ALA A 492 17.93 -32.18 -11.42
CA ALA A 492 16.76 -31.82 -12.20
C ALA A 492 15.48 -31.81 -11.35
N ARG A 493 14.52 -30.94 -11.70
CA ARG A 493 13.19 -30.82 -11.07
C ARG A 493 12.09 -30.95 -12.13
N PRO A 494 11.78 -32.16 -12.64
CA PRO A 494 10.99 -32.33 -13.86
C PRO A 494 9.57 -31.75 -13.75
N VAL A 495 8.93 -31.84 -12.58
CA VAL A 495 7.61 -31.25 -12.33
C VAL A 495 7.63 -29.72 -12.37
N CYS A 496 8.71 -29.08 -11.90
CA CYS A 496 8.84 -27.62 -11.98
C CYS A 496 9.01 -27.15 -13.42
N ALA A 497 9.81 -27.86 -14.21
CA ALA A 497 9.93 -27.63 -15.65
C ALA A 497 8.59 -27.86 -16.38
N LEU A 498 7.85 -28.92 -16.02
CA LEU A 498 6.53 -29.19 -16.58
C LEU A 498 5.54 -28.05 -16.30
N VAL A 499 5.47 -27.58 -15.06
CA VAL A 499 4.61 -26.43 -14.69
C VAL A 499 4.94 -25.18 -15.50
N ALA A 500 6.21 -24.96 -15.86
CA ALA A 500 6.62 -23.87 -16.74
C ALA A 500 6.24 -24.06 -18.22
N ARG A 501 6.16 -25.32 -18.69
CA ARG A 501 5.69 -25.65 -20.05
C ARG A 501 4.17 -25.65 -20.20
N LEU A 502 3.39 -25.70 -19.10
CA LEU A 502 1.93 -25.70 -19.16
C LEU A 502 1.39 -24.39 -19.77
N PRO A 503 0.60 -24.42 -20.87
CA PRO A 503 -0.05 -23.23 -21.42
C PRO A 503 -1.00 -22.54 -20.43
N SER A 504 -1.45 -23.28 -19.40
CA SER A 504 -2.27 -22.74 -18.32
C SER A 504 -1.47 -21.92 -17.29
N LEU A 505 -0.14 -21.89 -17.29
CA LEU A 505 0.63 -21.08 -16.33
C LEU A 505 0.33 -19.58 -16.48
N CYS A 506 0.45 -19.06 -17.69
CA CYS A 506 0.15 -17.65 -17.99
C CYS A 506 -0.72 -17.56 -19.26
N PRO A 507 -2.04 -17.84 -19.16
CA PRO A 507 -2.92 -17.85 -20.33
C PRO A 507 -3.07 -16.44 -20.92
N ALA A 508 -3.17 -16.35 -22.25
CA ALA A 508 -3.55 -15.12 -22.94
C ALA A 508 -4.93 -14.61 -22.45
N PRO A 509 -5.16 -13.30 -22.37
CA PRO A 509 -6.44 -12.77 -21.91
C PRO A 509 -7.54 -13.00 -22.94
N LEU A 510 -8.65 -13.58 -22.50
CA LEU A 510 -9.84 -13.88 -23.32
C LEU A 510 -10.98 -12.87 -23.09
N THR A 511 -10.90 -12.06 -22.04
CA THR A 511 -11.97 -11.15 -21.60
C THR A 511 -11.50 -9.72 -21.38
N THR A 512 -12.45 -8.79 -21.26
CA THR A 512 -12.22 -7.40 -20.82
C THR A 512 -11.83 -7.27 -19.33
N ALA A 513 -11.73 -8.39 -18.61
CA ALA A 513 -11.41 -8.46 -17.18
C ALA A 513 -10.07 -9.20 -16.91
N PRO A 514 -8.95 -8.81 -17.57
CA PRO A 514 -7.72 -9.62 -17.63
C PRO A 514 -7.07 -9.85 -16.25
N GLY A 515 -7.25 -8.91 -15.31
CA GLY A 515 -6.77 -9.04 -13.93
C GLY A 515 -7.56 -10.07 -13.13
N ARG A 516 -8.89 -10.04 -13.22
CA ARG A 516 -9.76 -11.07 -12.62
C ARG A 516 -9.58 -12.44 -13.29
N GLU A 517 -9.31 -12.45 -14.59
CA GLU A 517 -9.11 -13.64 -15.38
C GLU A 517 -7.82 -14.38 -14.98
N ILE A 518 -6.67 -13.70 -14.91
CA ILE A 518 -5.41 -14.35 -14.54
C ILE A 518 -5.47 -14.95 -13.11
N ALA A 519 -6.19 -14.32 -12.18
CA ALA A 519 -6.41 -14.86 -10.83
C ALA A 519 -7.25 -16.15 -10.79
N ARG A 520 -8.10 -16.41 -11.80
CA ARG A 520 -9.02 -17.57 -11.85
C ARG A 520 -8.60 -18.66 -12.84
N VAL A 521 -8.00 -18.28 -13.95
CA VAL A 521 -7.78 -19.13 -15.15
C VAL A 521 -6.33 -19.61 -15.26
N SER A 522 -5.36 -18.96 -14.60
CA SER A 522 -3.98 -19.44 -14.57
C SER A 522 -3.80 -20.73 -13.74
N PHE A 523 -2.60 -21.33 -13.81
CA PHE A 523 -2.25 -22.53 -13.06
C PHE A 523 -2.18 -22.23 -11.55
N LEU A 524 -1.40 -21.21 -11.19
CA LEU A 524 -1.18 -20.79 -9.80
C LEU A 524 -2.34 -19.96 -9.23
N GLY A 525 -3.20 -19.39 -10.07
CA GLY A 525 -4.33 -18.52 -9.71
C GLY A 525 -5.15 -19.01 -8.51
N PRO A 526 -5.78 -20.20 -8.60
CA PRO A 526 -6.53 -20.78 -7.49
C PRO A 526 -5.74 -20.97 -6.19
N PHE A 527 -4.42 -21.22 -6.27
CA PHE A 527 -3.59 -21.47 -5.10
C PHE A 527 -3.32 -20.18 -4.29
N PHE A 528 -3.19 -19.03 -4.97
CA PHE A 528 -3.09 -17.72 -4.31
C PHE A 528 -4.44 -17.17 -3.83
N GLY A 529 -5.57 -17.70 -4.29
CA GLY A 529 -6.92 -17.16 -4.02
C GLY A 529 -7.46 -17.37 -2.59
N VAL A 530 -6.71 -17.94 -1.65
CA VAL A 530 -7.14 -18.15 -0.25
C VAL A 530 -7.37 -16.79 0.43
N SER A 531 -8.63 -16.46 0.73
CA SER A 531 -9.02 -15.10 1.10
C SER A 531 -9.91 -15.03 2.33
N LEU A 532 -9.63 -14.03 3.18
CA LEU A 532 -10.44 -13.65 4.33
C LEU A 532 -11.35 -12.45 4.04
N PHE A 533 -11.33 -11.87 2.83
CA PHE A 533 -12.16 -10.70 2.52
C PHE A 533 -13.64 -11.08 2.31
N ALA A 534 -14.55 -10.34 2.94
CA ALA A 534 -15.99 -10.63 2.92
C ALA A 534 -16.63 -10.51 1.52
N GLU A 535 -16.04 -9.71 0.63
CA GLU A 535 -16.48 -9.58 -0.76
C GLU A 535 -16.05 -10.77 -1.65
N GLU A 536 -15.01 -11.51 -1.25
CA GLU A 536 -14.52 -12.71 -1.93
C GLU A 536 -15.11 -13.99 -1.32
N ASN A 537 -15.32 -14.02 0.00
CA ASN A 537 -15.86 -15.16 0.74
C ASN A 537 -16.96 -14.76 1.76
N PRO A 538 -18.21 -14.53 1.30
CA PRO A 538 -19.29 -14.06 2.17
C PRO A 538 -19.72 -15.07 3.24
N ARG A 539 -19.69 -16.38 2.95
CA ARG A 539 -20.04 -17.43 3.93
C ARG A 539 -19.03 -17.52 5.07
N PHE A 540 -17.76 -17.22 4.80
CA PHE A 540 -16.73 -17.09 5.84
C PHE A 540 -17.01 -15.87 6.74
N ALA A 541 -17.31 -14.71 6.15
CA ALA A 541 -17.65 -13.50 6.90
C ALA A 541 -18.92 -13.66 7.76
N GLU A 542 -19.85 -14.52 7.35
CA GLU A 542 -21.02 -14.89 8.17
C GLU A 542 -20.65 -15.72 9.40
N ARG A 543 -19.74 -16.69 9.26
CA ARG A 543 -19.24 -17.50 10.40
C ARG A 543 -18.42 -16.66 11.38
N MET A 544 -17.48 -15.87 10.88
CA MET A 544 -16.66 -14.94 11.68
C MET A 544 -17.54 -14.08 12.60
N CYS A 545 -18.56 -13.43 12.04
CA CYS A 545 -19.37 -12.48 12.79
C CYS A 545 -20.50 -13.14 13.61
N ALA A 546 -20.76 -14.44 13.43
CA ALA A 546 -21.64 -15.22 14.32
C ALA A 546 -20.97 -15.51 15.67
N MET A 547 -19.64 -15.65 15.70
CA MET A 547 -18.85 -15.87 16.93
C MET A 547 -18.49 -14.57 17.67
N GLY A 548 -18.95 -13.41 17.20
CA GLY A 548 -18.64 -12.12 17.80
C GLY A 548 -17.25 -11.60 17.43
N ASN A 549 -16.70 -10.70 18.26
CA ASN A 549 -15.43 -10.02 17.97
C ASN A 549 -14.25 -10.71 18.67
N ASP A 550 -14.10 -12.03 18.42
CA ASP A 550 -13.07 -12.85 19.04
C ASP A 550 -11.69 -12.68 18.37
N GLN A 551 -10.76 -12.10 19.13
CA GLN A 551 -9.37 -11.89 18.71
C GLN A 551 -8.60 -13.22 18.52
N SER A 552 -9.01 -14.29 19.19
CA SER A 552 -8.37 -15.61 19.11
C SER A 552 -8.65 -16.28 17.75
N LEU A 553 -9.89 -16.20 17.27
CA LEU A 553 -10.30 -16.64 15.94
C LEU A 553 -9.56 -15.85 14.85
N ALA A 554 -9.48 -14.52 14.99
CA ALA A 554 -8.73 -13.66 14.07
C ALA A 554 -7.24 -14.08 13.97
N PHE A 555 -6.59 -14.33 15.10
CA PHE A 555 -5.20 -14.80 15.15
C PHE A 555 -5.02 -16.20 14.54
N ALA A 556 -5.95 -17.14 14.81
CA ALA A 556 -5.92 -18.49 14.23
C ALA A 556 -5.99 -18.46 12.69
N LEU A 557 -6.85 -17.59 12.14
CA LEU A 557 -7.03 -17.41 10.70
C LEU A 557 -5.84 -16.70 10.03
N GLN A 558 -5.25 -15.69 10.70
CA GLN A 558 -3.98 -15.10 10.25
C GLN A 558 -2.89 -16.17 10.16
N ARG A 559 -2.78 -17.07 11.15
CA ARG A 559 -1.83 -18.19 11.15
C ARG A 559 -2.10 -19.22 10.04
N GLU A 560 -3.36 -19.50 9.71
CA GLU A 560 -3.73 -20.41 8.60
C GLU A 560 -3.33 -19.82 7.23
N VAL A 561 -3.61 -18.53 7.00
CA VAL A 561 -3.23 -17.81 5.78
C VAL A 561 -1.71 -17.67 5.67
N GLU A 562 -1.01 -17.38 6.77
CA GLU A 562 0.45 -17.29 6.78
C GLU A 562 1.11 -18.67 6.56
N THR A 563 0.54 -19.75 7.09
CA THR A 563 0.96 -21.13 6.76
C THR A 563 0.78 -21.43 5.27
N SER A 564 -0.31 -20.96 4.67
CA SER A 564 -0.56 -21.07 3.23
C SER A 564 0.45 -20.27 2.41
N ARG A 565 0.75 -19.02 2.78
CA ARG A 565 1.76 -18.16 2.13
C ARG A 565 3.17 -18.75 2.20
N ASN A 566 3.58 -19.31 3.35
CA ASN A 566 4.87 -20.01 3.45
C ASN A 566 4.92 -21.28 2.58
N THR A 567 3.79 -21.98 2.45
CA THR A 567 3.69 -23.14 1.53
C THR A 567 3.77 -22.71 0.06
N LEU A 568 3.10 -21.62 -0.31
CA LEU A 568 3.16 -20.99 -1.64
C LEU A 568 4.57 -20.48 -1.96
N HIS A 569 5.26 -19.86 -1.00
CA HIS A 569 6.66 -19.47 -1.11
C HIS A 569 7.54 -20.68 -1.42
N ASN A 570 7.38 -21.78 -0.69
CA ASN A 570 8.19 -22.99 -0.92
C ASN A 570 7.91 -23.61 -2.31
N ILE A 571 6.66 -23.59 -2.78
CA ILE A 571 6.31 -23.98 -4.16
C ILE A 571 7.02 -23.06 -5.17
N CYS A 572 6.88 -21.74 -5.06
CA CYS A 572 7.48 -20.79 -5.99
C CYS A 572 9.01 -20.85 -5.98
N HIS A 573 9.63 -20.95 -4.80
CA HIS A 573 11.07 -21.11 -4.64
C HIS A 573 11.60 -22.40 -5.29
N ASN A 574 10.91 -23.54 -5.10
CA ASN A 574 11.25 -24.79 -5.78
C ASN A 574 11.17 -24.68 -7.31
N ILE A 575 10.22 -23.90 -7.84
CA ILE A 575 10.12 -23.62 -9.28
C ILE A 575 11.25 -22.68 -9.75
N LEU A 576 11.54 -21.58 -9.04
CA LEU A 576 12.61 -20.63 -9.38
C LEU A 576 14.03 -21.23 -9.31
N LEU A 577 14.22 -22.31 -8.55
CA LEU A 577 15.45 -23.09 -8.54
C LEU A 577 15.68 -23.87 -9.85
N CYS A 578 14.63 -24.21 -10.60
CA CYS A 578 14.74 -24.82 -11.93
C CYS A 578 15.06 -23.73 -12.98
N PRO A 579 16.18 -23.83 -13.75
CA PRO A 579 16.55 -22.79 -14.71
C PRO A 579 15.48 -22.52 -15.77
N GLU A 580 14.97 -23.58 -16.42
CA GLU A 580 13.90 -23.51 -17.44
C GLU A 580 12.63 -22.82 -16.94
N ALA A 581 12.31 -22.98 -15.65
CA ALA A 581 11.08 -22.47 -15.06
C ALA A 581 11.19 -21.07 -14.46
N ARG A 582 12.41 -20.52 -14.34
CA ARG A 582 12.68 -19.25 -13.69
C ARG A 582 12.08 -18.07 -14.45
N GLU A 583 12.40 -17.93 -15.73
CA GLU A 583 11.87 -16.83 -16.55
C GLU A 583 10.35 -16.93 -16.72
N PRO A 584 9.74 -18.08 -17.08
CA PRO A 584 8.29 -18.21 -17.18
C PRO A 584 7.52 -17.83 -15.91
N LEU A 585 8.04 -18.18 -14.71
CA LEU A 585 7.39 -17.82 -13.45
C LEU A 585 7.55 -16.33 -13.10
N LEU A 586 8.71 -15.72 -13.36
CA LEU A 586 8.85 -14.27 -13.17
C LEU A 586 8.00 -13.47 -14.18
N LYS A 587 7.94 -13.93 -15.43
CA LYS A 587 7.10 -13.38 -16.49
C LYS A 587 5.61 -13.50 -16.15
N TYR A 588 5.19 -14.58 -15.49
CA TYR A 588 3.85 -14.70 -14.90
C TYR A 588 3.59 -13.60 -13.86
N PHE A 589 4.51 -13.33 -12.92
CA PHE A 589 4.34 -12.24 -11.95
C PHE A 589 4.32 -10.84 -12.60
N ALA A 590 5.16 -10.59 -13.61
CA ALA A 590 5.14 -9.33 -14.37
C ALA A 590 3.82 -9.15 -15.14
N THR A 591 3.34 -10.20 -15.81
CA THR A 591 2.07 -10.18 -16.54
C THR A 591 0.87 -10.00 -15.60
N LEU A 592 0.94 -10.57 -14.38
CA LEU A 592 -0.06 -10.40 -13.32
C LEU A 592 -0.13 -8.93 -12.86
N LEU A 593 1.02 -8.27 -12.70
CA LEU A 593 1.10 -6.84 -12.39
C LEU A 593 0.48 -5.97 -13.50
N GLN A 594 0.93 -6.12 -14.74
CA GLN A 594 0.40 -5.38 -15.90
C GLN A 594 -1.15 -5.50 -15.99
N ARG A 595 -1.69 -6.73 -15.91
CA ARG A 595 -3.14 -6.97 -15.96
C ARG A 595 -3.93 -6.39 -14.78
N ASN A 596 -3.27 -5.88 -13.75
CA ASN A 596 -3.87 -5.29 -12.55
C ASN A 596 -3.38 -3.86 -12.25
N GLU A 597 -2.56 -3.24 -13.11
CA GLU A 597 -1.99 -1.88 -12.94
C GLU A 597 -3.04 -0.85 -12.49
N ARG A 598 -4.26 -0.94 -13.04
CA ARG A 598 -5.39 -0.06 -12.76
C ARG A 598 -5.89 -0.13 -11.31
N ARG A 599 -5.43 -1.08 -10.49
CA ARG A 599 -5.68 -1.09 -9.03
C ARG A 599 -5.12 0.14 -8.33
N ALA A 600 -4.08 0.78 -8.87
CA ALA A 600 -3.51 2.03 -8.35
C ALA A 600 -4.36 3.28 -8.66
N GLN A 601 -5.33 3.19 -9.58
CA GLN A 601 -6.15 4.35 -9.96
C GLN A 601 -7.13 4.75 -8.85
N LEU A 602 -7.42 6.06 -8.74
CA LEU A 602 -8.29 6.62 -7.71
C LEU A 602 -9.70 5.98 -7.71
N GLN A 603 -10.24 5.76 -8.90
CA GLN A 603 -11.49 5.03 -9.16
C GLN A 603 -11.17 3.79 -9.99
N THR A 604 -11.70 2.64 -9.58
CA THR A 604 -11.42 1.34 -10.22
C THR A 604 -12.72 0.58 -10.51
N ASP A 605 -12.70 -0.29 -11.52
CA ASP A 605 -13.73 -1.31 -11.66
C ASP A 605 -13.24 -2.62 -11.04
N GLU A 606 -13.68 -2.88 -9.80
CA GLU A 606 -13.44 -4.11 -9.05
C GLU A 606 -13.79 -5.38 -9.85
N ARG A 607 -14.71 -5.31 -10.84
CA ARG A 607 -15.14 -6.45 -11.66
C ARG A 607 -14.09 -6.88 -12.69
N SER A 608 -13.32 -5.94 -13.23
CA SER A 608 -12.24 -6.23 -14.18
C SER A 608 -10.95 -6.76 -13.52
N LEU A 609 -10.76 -6.49 -12.22
CA LEU A 609 -9.51 -6.67 -11.49
C LEU A 609 -9.50 -7.90 -10.57
N ALA A 610 -8.30 -8.33 -10.18
CA ALA A 610 -8.09 -9.33 -9.15
C ALA A 610 -8.45 -8.80 -7.75
N GLY A 611 -8.93 -9.71 -6.89
CA GLY A 611 -9.29 -9.41 -5.51
C GLY A 611 -8.09 -9.17 -4.60
N ASP A 612 -8.32 -8.45 -3.49
CA ASP A 612 -7.31 -8.09 -2.51
C ASP A 612 -6.66 -9.33 -1.86
N GLY A 613 -7.44 -10.38 -1.59
CA GLY A 613 -6.91 -11.60 -0.97
C GLY A 613 -5.86 -12.29 -1.84
N PHE A 614 -6.17 -12.44 -3.13
CA PHE A 614 -5.23 -12.96 -4.13
C PHE A 614 -3.97 -12.09 -4.24
N MET A 615 -4.14 -10.77 -4.42
CA MET A 615 -3.03 -9.85 -4.64
C MET A 615 -2.08 -9.77 -3.42
N LEU A 616 -2.62 -9.78 -2.20
CA LEU A 616 -1.81 -9.74 -0.98
C LEU A 616 -1.05 -11.06 -0.72
N ASN A 617 -1.60 -12.21 -1.12
CA ASN A 617 -0.87 -13.48 -1.02
C ASN A 617 0.31 -13.54 -2.02
N VAL A 618 0.15 -13.00 -3.23
CA VAL A 618 1.26 -12.84 -4.19
C VAL A 618 2.30 -11.86 -3.63
N CYS A 619 1.85 -10.72 -3.07
CA CYS A 619 2.73 -9.75 -2.41
C CYS A 619 3.54 -10.36 -1.26
N SER A 620 2.92 -11.18 -0.41
CA SER A 620 3.59 -11.90 0.69
C SER A 620 4.66 -12.89 0.19
N VAL A 621 4.40 -13.61 -0.91
CA VAL A 621 5.40 -14.53 -1.49
C VAL A 621 6.57 -13.75 -2.12
N LEU A 622 6.30 -12.64 -2.82
CA LEU A 622 7.35 -11.77 -3.37
C LEU A 622 8.15 -11.06 -2.26
N GLN A 623 7.52 -10.68 -1.15
CA GLN A 623 8.22 -10.25 0.06
C GLN A 623 9.16 -11.34 0.57
N LEU A 624 8.68 -12.56 0.82
CA LEU A 624 9.47 -13.69 1.33
C LEU A 624 10.68 -14.01 0.42
N LEU A 625 10.49 -14.03 -0.90
CA LEU A 625 11.58 -14.21 -1.87
C LEU A 625 12.62 -13.08 -1.79
N SER A 626 12.18 -11.84 -1.53
CA SER A 626 13.07 -10.68 -1.43
C SER A 626 13.91 -10.60 -0.15
N VAL A 627 13.53 -11.27 0.95
CA VAL A 627 14.23 -11.20 2.26
C VAL A 627 15.71 -11.57 2.17
N ARG A 628 16.10 -12.45 1.24
CA ARG A 628 17.50 -12.88 1.05
C ARG A 628 18.29 -12.01 0.06
N ILE A 629 17.67 -10.99 -0.53
CA ILE A 629 18.29 -10.14 -1.55
C ILE A 629 19.03 -8.98 -0.88
N LYS A 630 20.37 -9.03 -0.89
CA LYS A 630 21.21 -7.89 -0.51
C LYS A 630 21.09 -6.79 -1.57
N LEU A 631 20.83 -5.55 -1.16
CA LEU A 631 20.68 -4.39 -2.07
C LEU A 631 21.92 -4.16 -2.96
N GLU A 632 23.11 -4.55 -2.52
CA GLU A 632 24.36 -4.56 -3.31
C GLU A 632 24.31 -5.42 -4.58
N ARG A 633 23.37 -6.38 -4.66
CA ARG A 633 23.15 -7.26 -5.82
C ARG A 633 21.96 -6.82 -6.69
N VAL A 634 21.33 -5.68 -6.37
CA VAL A 634 20.23 -5.07 -7.14
C VAL A 634 20.80 -3.95 -8.00
N TYR A 635 20.58 -4.00 -9.31
CA TYR A 635 21.04 -2.95 -10.23
C TYR A 635 20.16 -1.70 -10.10
N PRO A 636 20.69 -0.53 -9.67
CA PRO A 636 19.89 0.65 -9.34
C PRO A 636 19.09 1.27 -10.50
N LEU A 637 19.49 1.02 -11.75
CA LEU A 637 18.90 1.63 -12.94
C LEU A 637 17.96 0.68 -13.71
N TYR A 638 17.60 -0.47 -13.13
CA TYR A 638 16.87 -1.52 -13.85
C TYR A 638 15.57 -1.05 -14.50
N THR A 639 14.77 -0.20 -13.85
CA THR A 639 13.50 0.33 -14.41
C THR A 639 13.67 1.23 -15.63
N PHE A 640 14.89 1.70 -15.89
CA PHE A 640 15.24 2.55 -17.02
C PHE A 640 15.78 1.76 -18.22
N GLN A 641 16.14 0.48 -18.02
CA GLN A 641 16.69 -0.40 -19.04
C GLN A 641 15.68 -0.68 -20.17
N PRO A 642 16.09 -0.69 -21.45
CA PRO A 642 15.21 -1.12 -22.54
C PRO A 642 14.72 -2.56 -22.38
N GLY A 643 13.46 -2.83 -22.74
CA GLY A 643 12.89 -4.18 -22.73
C GLY A 643 12.51 -4.75 -21.36
N THR A 644 12.50 -3.93 -20.31
CA THR A 644 11.97 -4.31 -18.99
C THR A 644 10.53 -4.79 -19.05
N TRP A 645 10.18 -5.75 -18.18
CA TRP A 645 8.81 -6.27 -18.11
C TRP A 645 7.82 -5.34 -17.38
N ILE A 646 8.31 -4.26 -16.78
CA ILE A 646 7.49 -3.18 -16.20
C ILE A 646 8.04 -1.86 -16.72
N ASN A 647 7.16 -1.09 -17.35
CA ASN A 647 7.45 0.24 -17.88
C ASN A 647 7.08 1.30 -16.82
N VAL A 648 7.93 2.32 -16.66
CA VAL A 648 7.67 3.49 -15.80
C VAL A 648 7.77 4.82 -16.56
N ARG A 649 7.80 4.78 -17.90
CA ARG A 649 7.98 5.98 -18.76
C ARG A 649 6.80 6.95 -18.70
N ASP A 650 5.61 6.44 -18.42
CA ASP A 650 4.36 7.22 -18.44
C ASP A 650 4.00 7.81 -17.06
N GLU A 651 4.81 7.51 -16.03
CA GLU A 651 4.63 7.97 -14.65
C GLU A 651 5.05 9.43 -14.44
N THR A 652 4.46 10.11 -13.44
CA THR A 652 5.00 11.35 -12.90
C THR A 652 6.33 11.07 -12.16
N ARG A 653 7.28 12.00 -12.21
CA ARG A 653 8.67 11.80 -11.78
C ARG A 653 9.09 12.87 -10.78
N LEU A 654 9.97 12.50 -9.83
CA LEU A 654 10.34 13.37 -8.70
C LEU A 654 10.91 14.75 -9.09
N TYR A 655 11.51 14.90 -10.28
CA TYR A 655 12.02 16.20 -10.72
C TYR A 655 11.93 16.44 -12.24
N PHE A 656 12.31 15.45 -13.06
CA PHE A 656 12.30 15.60 -14.52
C PHE A 656 10.88 15.65 -15.09
N THR A 657 10.70 16.44 -16.14
CA THR A 657 9.59 16.27 -17.09
C THR A 657 9.73 14.95 -17.86
N ALA A 658 8.65 14.51 -18.51
CA ALA A 658 8.67 13.32 -19.37
C ALA A 658 9.72 13.45 -20.50
N GLN A 659 9.90 14.65 -21.06
CA GLN A 659 10.89 14.91 -22.12
C GLN A 659 12.31 14.85 -21.58
N GLU A 660 12.67 15.58 -20.51
CA GLU A 660 14.03 15.55 -19.94
C GLU A 660 14.47 14.13 -19.54
N ALA A 661 13.52 13.31 -19.05
CA ALA A 661 13.77 11.91 -18.75
C ALA A 661 13.95 11.06 -20.02
N GLN A 662 13.19 11.31 -21.09
CA GLN A 662 13.36 10.63 -22.38
C GLN A 662 14.69 11.01 -23.04
N ASP A 663 15.04 12.29 -23.08
CA ASP A 663 16.32 12.81 -23.58
C ASP A 663 17.50 12.17 -22.83
N TRP A 664 17.40 12.05 -21.50
CA TRP A 664 18.39 11.36 -20.68
C TRP A 664 18.51 9.88 -21.02
N LEU A 665 17.39 9.16 -21.17
CA LEU A 665 17.39 7.75 -21.56
C LEU A 665 17.97 7.56 -22.97
N GLU A 666 17.66 8.43 -23.92
CA GLU A 666 18.24 8.38 -25.26
C GLU A 666 19.75 8.69 -25.22
N SER A 667 20.20 9.63 -24.39
CA SER A 667 21.64 9.88 -24.20
C SER A 667 22.39 8.67 -23.64
N LEU A 668 21.79 7.93 -22.68
CA LEU A 668 22.37 6.70 -22.13
C LEU A 668 22.37 5.53 -23.13
N ASN A 669 21.30 5.36 -23.92
CA ASN A 669 21.21 4.28 -24.89
C ASN A 669 22.10 4.50 -26.13
N ASN A 670 22.53 5.74 -26.39
CA ASN A 670 23.44 6.10 -27.48
C ASN A 670 24.90 6.30 -27.03
N ASP A 671 25.21 6.21 -25.73
CA ASP A 671 26.59 6.30 -25.23
C ASP A 671 27.35 4.98 -25.49
N PRO A 672 28.40 4.97 -26.34
CA PRO A 672 29.13 3.74 -26.67
C PRO A 672 29.92 3.16 -25.48
N ASN A 673 29.98 3.86 -24.34
CA ASN A 673 30.58 3.37 -23.09
C ASN A 673 29.55 2.78 -22.11
N HIS A 674 28.25 2.85 -22.42
CA HIS A 674 27.18 2.40 -21.53
C HIS A 674 26.58 1.05 -21.95
N GLU A 675 27.03 -0.03 -21.31
CA GLU A 675 26.40 -1.35 -21.45
C GLU A 675 25.37 -1.59 -20.34
N TRP A 676 24.14 -1.93 -20.74
CA TRP A 676 23.10 -2.37 -19.81
C TRP A 676 23.41 -3.79 -19.31
N PRO A 677 23.54 -4.03 -17.98
CA PRO A 677 23.83 -5.35 -17.45
C PRO A 677 22.64 -6.31 -17.62
N GLU A 678 22.94 -7.61 -17.70
CA GLU A 678 21.92 -8.66 -17.70
C GLU A 678 21.01 -8.56 -16.46
N ALA A 679 19.70 -8.69 -16.67
CA ALA A 679 18.66 -8.56 -15.65
C ALA A 679 18.62 -9.76 -14.69
N LYS A 680 19.63 -9.87 -13.81
CA LYS A 680 19.79 -10.97 -12.84
C LYS A 680 18.58 -11.10 -11.92
N PHE A 681 18.23 -12.35 -11.56
CA PHE A 681 17.10 -12.72 -10.70
C PHE A 681 16.92 -11.81 -9.47
N GLN A 682 18.00 -11.45 -8.78
CA GLN A 682 17.95 -10.61 -7.58
C GLN A 682 17.38 -9.22 -7.86
N THR A 683 17.78 -8.61 -8.98
CA THR A 683 17.28 -7.30 -9.41
C THR A 683 15.80 -7.40 -9.79
N VAL A 684 15.49 -8.34 -10.69
CA VAL A 684 14.13 -8.50 -11.24
C VAL A 684 13.12 -8.86 -10.13
N CYS A 685 13.47 -9.78 -9.23
CA CYS A 685 12.61 -10.15 -8.11
C CYS A 685 12.39 -8.97 -7.15
N TRP A 686 13.43 -8.18 -6.83
CA TRP A 686 13.30 -7.04 -5.92
C TRP A 686 12.37 -5.95 -6.51
N PHE A 687 12.54 -5.61 -7.79
CA PHE A 687 11.65 -4.64 -8.45
C PHE A 687 10.23 -5.20 -8.66
N LEU A 688 10.05 -6.50 -8.93
CA LEU A 688 8.72 -7.13 -8.93
C LEU A 688 8.03 -7.01 -7.56
N THR A 689 8.77 -7.20 -6.46
CA THR A 689 8.26 -7.01 -5.10
C THR A 689 7.84 -5.55 -4.86
N LEU A 690 8.61 -4.56 -5.33
CA LEU A 690 8.27 -3.14 -5.19
C LEU A 690 6.97 -2.78 -5.91
N HIS A 691 6.85 -3.09 -7.20
CA HIS A 691 5.63 -2.82 -7.96
C HIS A 691 4.42 -3.62 -7.44
N MET A 692 4.64 -4.77 -6.77
CA MET A 692 3.58 -5.48 -6.07
C MET A 692 3.09 -4.75 -4.81
N HIS A 693 3.93 -3.99 -4.10
CA HIS A 693 3.42 -3.15 -3.00
C HIS A 693 2.50 -2.05 -3.54
N HIS A 694 2.89 -1.40 -4.63
CA HIS A 694 2.09 -0.37 -5.31
C HIS A 694 0.75 -0.89 -5.86
N VAL A 695 0.73 -2.08 -6.50
CA VAL A 695 -0.48 -2.61 -7.15
C VAL A 695 -1.35 -3.48 -6.22
N ALA A 696 -0.77 -4.13 -5.21
CA ALA A 696 -1.49 -4.97 -4.25
C ALA A 696 -1.77 -4.28 -2.91
N LEU A 697 -0.71 -3.83 -2.23
CA LEU A 697 -0.76 -3.42 -0.83
C LEU A 697 -1.43 -2.06 -0.66
N ILE A 698 -0.88 -0.99 -1.26
CA ILE A 698 -1.36 0.39 -1.07
C ILE A 698 -2.85 0.54 -1.44
N PRO A 699 -3.38 -0.01 -2.55
CA PRO A 699 -4.81 0.06 -2.88
C PRO A 699 -5.71 -0.65 -1.87
N ALA A 700 -5.23 -1.72 -1.22
CA ALA A 700 -5.96 -2.42 -0.17
C ALA A 700 -5.98 -1.61 1.14
N LEU A 701 -4.89 -0.89 1.46
CA LEU A 701 -4.86 0.08 2.58
C LEU A 701 -5.87 1.21 2.34
N HIS A 702 -5.87 1.79 1.13
CA HIS A 702 -6.82 2.83 0.74
C HIS A 702 -8.27 2.36 0.75
N THR A 703 -8.55 1.16 0.26
CA THR A 703 -9.90 0.57 0.30
C THR A 703 -10.34 0.30 1.74
N HIS A 704 -9.45 -0.14 2.63
CA HIS A 704 -9.74 -0.26 4.06
C HIS A 704 -10.03 1.10 4.72
N GLN A 705 -9.23 2.14 4.45
CA GLN A 705 -9.51 3.49 4.96
C GLN A 705 -10.85 4.05 4.44
N ARG A 706 -11.16 3.89 3.13
CA ARG A 706 -12.45 4.25 2.52
C ARG A 706 -13.61 3.53 3.24
N ARG A 707 -13.46 2.23 3.51
CA ARG A 707 -14.43 1.40 4.24
C ARG A 707 -14.66 1.88 5.68
N ILE A 708 -13.62 2.34 6.38
CA ILE A 708 -13.73 2.97 7.72
C ILE A 708 -14.47 4.31 7.66
N ARG A 709 -14.17 5.18 6.68
CA ARG A 709 -14.88 6.47 6.50
C ARG A 709 -16.38 6.22 6.25
N ALA A 710 -16.71 5.42 5.24
CA ALA A 710 -18.09 5.06 4.90
C ALA A 710 -18.86 4.41 6.07
N PHE A 711 -18.21 3.59 6.90
CA PHE A 711 -18.81 3.04 8.12
C PHE A 711 -19.16 4.13 9.15
N ARG A 712 -18.25 5.07 9.42
CA ARG A 712 -18.48 6.18 10.37
C ARG A 712 -19.57 7.14 9.88
N ASP A 713 -19.54 7.48 8.59
CA ASP A 713 -20.49 8.41 8.00
C ASP A 713 -21.91 7.81 7.99
N LEU A 714 -22.04 6.52 7.65
CA LEU A 714 -23.32 5.81 7.73
C LEU A 714 -23.79 5.63 9.19
N GLN A 715 -22.89 5.37 10.14
CA GLN A 715 -23.24 5.30 11.58
C GLN A 715 -23.85 6.62 12.05
N LYS A 716 -23.18 7.73 11.74
CA LYS A 716 -23.64 9.08 12.07
C LYS A 716 -25.03 9.36 11.48
N VAL A 717 -25.24 9.11 10.19
CA VAL A 717 -26.52 9.32 9.51
C VAL A 717 -27.65 8.45 10.10
N ILE A 718 -27.34 7.21 10.50
CA ILE A 718 -28.30 6.34 11.20
C ILE A 718 -28.67 6.92 12.57
N ASP A 719 -27.71 7.41 13.34
CA ASP A 719 -27.94 7.88 14.70
C ASP A 719 -28.60 9.27 14.73
N GLU A 720 -28.30 10.14 13.77
CA GLU A 720 -29.04 11.38 13.51
C GLU A 720 -30.52 11.08 13.15
N LEU A 721 -30.76 10.11 12.26
CA LEU A 721 -32.14 9.75 11.87
C LEU A 721 -32.92 9.08 13.01
N LYS A 722 -32.26 8.33 13.91
CA LYS A 722 -32.86 7.83 15.16
C LYS A 722 -33.15 8.95 16.15
N ALA A 723 -32.22 9.88 16.36
CA ALA A 723 -32.40 11.01 17.28
C ALA A 723 -33.57 11.90 16.86
N ALA A 724 -33.79 12.05 15.55
CA ALA A 724 -34.94 12.73 14.98
C ALA A 724 -36.27 11.93 15.03
N GLU A 725 -36.30 10.68 15.51
CA GLU A 725 -37.52 9.85 15.50
C GLU A 725 -38.76 10.55 16.08
N PRO A 726 -38.72 11.24 17.24
CA PRO A 726 -39.88 11.93 17.78
C PRO A 726 -40.51 12.96 16.83
N GLN A 727 -39.71 13.56 15.94
CA GLN A 727 -40.16 14.58 14.99
C GLN A 727 -40.85 13.96 13.77
N TRP A 728 -40.27 12.90 13.20
CA TRP A 728 -40.80 12.31 11.95
C TRP A 728 -41.74 11.12 12.15
N ARG A 729 -41.76 10.46 13.31
CA ARG A 729 -42.54 9.22 13.60
C ARG A 729 -44.04 9.33 13.36
N HIS A 730 -44.59 10.53 13.46
CA HIS A 730 -46.02 10.84 13.25
C HIS A 730 -46.28 11.64 11.95
N SER A 731 -45.24 11.89 11.14
CA SER A 731 -45.34 12.60 9.87
C SER A 731 -45.59 11.64 8.69
N TYR A 732 -46.01 12.19 7.55
CA TYR A 732 -46.14 11.44 6.29
C TYR A 732 -44.84 10.72 5.86
N SER A 733 -43.66 11.24 6.26
CA SER A 733 -42.36 10.61 5.97
C SER A 733 -42.04 9.36 6.81
N ALA A 734 -42.85 9.03 7.82
CA ALA A 734 -42.53 7.98 8.80
C ALA A 734 -42.27 6.59 8.18
N LEU A 735 -43.01 6.22 7.13
CA LEU A 735 -42.80 4.94 6.43
C LEU A 735 -41.45 4.93 5.70
N ARG A 736 -41.12 6.01 4.99
CA ARG A 736 -39.84 6.19 4.28
C ARG A 736 -38.67 6.17 5.25
N ASN A 737 -38.76 6.88 6.37
CA ASN A 737 -37.68 6.97 7.35
C ASN A 737 -37.45 5.64 8.09
N ARG A 738 -38.52 4.90 8.40
CA ARG A 738 -38.41 3.52 8.92
C ARG A 738 -37.74 2.57 7.94
N GLU A 739 -38.06 2.66 6.64
CA GLU A 739 -37.43 1.80 5.64
C GLU A 739 -35.98 2.21 5.34
N LEU A 740 -35.65 3.50 5.34
CA LEU A 740 -34.25 3.97 5.30
C LEU A 740 -33.46 3.46 6.51
N LEU A 741 -33.99 3.58 7.73
CA LEU A 741 -33.37 2.99 8.92
C LEU A 741 -33.16 1.48 8.80
N ARG A 742 -34.13 0.72 8.25
CA ARG A 742 -34.00 -0.74 8.00
C ARG A 742 -32.93 -1.05 6.96
N ARG A 743 -32.83 -0.29 5.87
CA ARG A 743 -31.80 -0.48 4.82
C ARG A 743 -30.42 -0.12 5.35
N TRP A 744 -30.27 1.04 5.95
CA TRP A 744 -28.99 1.50 6.51
C TRP A 744 -28.54 0.62 7.68
N SER A 745 -29.45 0.13 8.54
CA SER A 745 -29.12 -0.83 9.61
C SER A 745 -28.69 -2.21 9.09
N ARG A 746 -29.13 -2.62 7.90
CA ARG A 746 -28.58 -3.80 7.20
C ARG A 746 -27.22 -3.50 6.57
N GLN A 747 -27.09 -2.37 5.89
CA GLN A 747 -25.87 -1.94 5.20
C GLN A 747 -24.71 -1.73 6.17
N ILE A 748 -24.95 -1.10 7.33
CA ILE A 748 -23.90 -0.87 8.32
C ILE A 748 -23.41 -2.16 8.97
N LYS A 749 -24.29 -3.15 9.18
CA LYS A 749 -23.87 -4.50 9.57
C LYS A 749 -22.99 -5.12 8.48
N ARG A 750 -23.39 -5.04 7.20
CA ARG A 750 -22.58 -5.53 6.06
C ARG A 750 -21.18 -4.87 6.01
N LEU A 751 -21.12 -3.55 6.18
CA LEU A 751 -19.85 -2.79 6.25
C LEU A 751 -19.01 -3.15 7.49
N HIS A 752 -19.63 -3.38 8.65
CA HIS A 752 -18.93 -3.81 9.86
C HIS A 752 -18.26 -5.17 9.67
N ARG A 753 -18.99 -6.16 9.13
CA ARG A 753 -18.44 -7.48 8.82
C ARG A 753 -17.26 -7.39 7.82
N SER A 754 -17.42 -6.62 6.73
CA SER A 754 -16.35 -6.41 5.75
C SER A 754 -15.14 -5.66 6.35
N LYS A 755 -15.37 -4.68 7.25
CA LYS A 755 -14.30 -4.01 8.01
C LYS A 755 -13.52 -5.00 8.87
N GLN A 756 -14.19 -5.79 9.73
CA GLN A 756 -13.54 -6.79 10.59
C GLN A 756 -12.71 -7.79 9.76
N CYS A 757 -13.30 -8.33 8.69
CA CYS A 757 -12.63 -9.25 7.78
C CYS A 757 -11.37 -8.64 7.14
N ALA A 758 -11.43 -7.38 6.70
CA ALA A 758 -10.29 -6.66 6.16
C ALA A 758 -9.23 -6.34 7.22
N GLU A 759 -9.61 -6.07 8.47
CA GLU A 759 -8.67 -5.88 9.59
C GLU A 759 -7.90 -7.18 9.89
N THR A 760 -8.58 -8.33 9.95
CA THR A 760 -7.92 -9.63 10.07
C THR A 760 -6.97 -9.93 8.91
N ALA A 761 -7.36 -9.58 7.67
CA ALA A 761 -6.57 -9.84 6.47
C ALA A 761 -5.33 -8.93 6.30
N LEU A 762 -5.48 -7.64 6.61
CA LEU A 762 -4.45 -6.61 6.38
C LEU A 762 -3.54 -6.43 7.59
N LEU A 763 -4.09 -6.38 8.81
CA LEU A 763 -3.35 -6.09 10.04
C LEU A 763 -2.66 -7.35 10.60
N ASP A 764 -2.34 -8.29 9.72
CA ASP A 764 -1.45 -9.41 10.00
C ASP A 764 -0.04 -8.88 10.37
N PRO A 765 0.45 -9.16 11.59
CA PRO A 765 1.76 -8.72 12.05
C PRO A 765 2.90 -9.10 11.11
N GLU A 766 2.84 -10.26 10.46
CA GLU A 766 3.95 -10.84 9.70
C GLU A 766 4.00 -10.28 8.27
N LEU A 767 2.85 -10.09 7.61
CA LEU A 767 2.73 -9.28 6.38
C LEU A 767 3.24 -7.86 6.59
N MET A 768 2.81 -7.19 7.68
CA MET A 768 3.20 -5.81 7.97
C MET A 768 4.68 -5.68 8.33
N ARG A 769 5.23 -6.61 9.11
CA ARG A 769 6.67 -6.67 9.43
C ARG A 769 7.54 -6.77 8.18
N ARG A 770 7.15 -7.64 7.24
CA ARG A 770 7.85 -7.76 5.95
C ARG A 770 7.70 -6.52 5.07
N GLY A 771 6.57 -5.82 5.12
CA GLY A 771 6.39 -4.52 4.47
C GLY A 771 7.38 -3.47 4.98
N VAL A 772 7.50 -3.30 6.31
CA VAL A 772 8.49 -2.37 6.92
C VAL A 772 9.92 -2.73 6.50
N GLN A 773 10.29 -4.01 6.56
CA GLN A 773 11.64 -4.47 6.17
C GLN A 773 11.93 -4.31 4.67
N PHE A 774 10.94 -4.54 3.81
CA PHE A 774 11.10 -4.32 2.38
C PHE A 774 11.30 -2.83 2.08
N TYR A 775 10.45 -1.96 2.64
CA TYR A 775 10.59 -0.51 2.46
C TYR A 775 11.88 0.07 3.07
N SER A 776 12.47 -0.55 4.10
CA SER A 776 13.84 -0.22 4.55
C SER A 776 14.87 -0.34 3.40
N SER A 777 14.78 -1.41 2.61
CA SER A 777 15.66 -1.59 1.44
C SER A 777 15.40 -0.59 0.31
N VAL A 778 14.14 -0.14 0.13
CA VAL A 778 13.77 0.90 -0.83
C VAL A 778 14.29 2.27 -0.36
N CYS A 779 14.11 2.60 0.92
CA CYS A 779 14.67 3.79 1.56
C CYS A 779 16.20 3.84 1.40
N ALA A 780 16.89 2.70 1.60
CA ALA A 780 18.33 2.60 1.41
C ALA A 780 18.78 2.82 -0.06
N LEU A 781 17.95 2.47 -1.05
CA LEU A 781 18.20 2.80 -2.46
C LEU A 781 18.02 4.30 -2.71
N LEU A 782 16.90 4.86 -2.27
CA LEU A 782 16.55 6.27 -2.46
C LEU A 782 17.51 7.22 -1.75
N VAL A 783 18.00 6.90 -0.54
CA VAL A 783 19.06 7.67 0.15
C VAL A 783 20.36 7.70 -0.67
N ARG A 784 20.78 6.58 -1.27
CA ARG A 784 21.98 6.53 -2.11
C ARG A 784 21.85 7.41 -3.35
N GLN A 785 20.69 7.34 -4.02
CA GLN A 785 20.38 8.15 -5.20
C GLN A 785 20.25 9.66 -4.86
N LEU A 786 19.56 10.01 -3.77
CA LEU A 786 19.40 11.39 -3.30
C LEU A 786 20.75 11.99 -2.88
N HIS A 787 21.59 11.27 -2.12
CA HIS A 787 22.93 11.76 -1.76
C HIS A 787 23.79 12.05 -2.99
N ALA A 788 23.69 11.24 -4.05
CA ALA A 788 24.35 11.52 -5.32
C ALA A 788 23.78 12.77 -6.01
N ALA A 789 22.46 12.94 -6.02
CA ALA A 789 21.79 14.14 -6.56
C ALA A 789 22.14 15.43 -5.80
N ALA A 790 22.29 15.36 -4.48
CA ALA A 790 22.71 16.48 -3.62
C ALA A 790 24.20 16.82 -3.77
N ALA A 791 25.06 15.82 -4.02
CA ALA A 791 26.49 16.02 -4.31
C ALA A 791 26.74 16.59 -5.72
N HIS A 792 25.82 16.39 -6.67
CA HIS A 792 25.90 16.87 -8.05
C HIS A 792 24.72 17.79 -8.43
N PRO A 793 24.57 18.97 -7.79
CA PRO A 793 23.47 19.88 -8.09
C PRO A 793 23.54 20.39 -9.55
N SER A 794 24.75 20.67 -10.04
CA SER A 794 25.02 21.14 -11.41
C SER A 794 24.90 20.05 -12.50
N ALA A 795 24.48 18.83 -12.16
CA ALA A 795 24.04 17.85 -13.15
C ALA A 795 22.69 18.28 -13.75
N ALA A 796 22.71 19.30 -14.61
CA ALA A 796 21.62 19.54 -15.55
C ALA A 796 21.42 18.28 -16.44
N PRO A 797 20.24 18.06 -17.05
CA PRO A 797 20.16 17.15 -18.18
C PRO A 797 21.24 17.57 -19.19
N PRO A 798 22.09 16.63 -19.68
CA PRO A 798 23.22 16.99 -20.51
C PRO A 798 22.72 17.63 -21.80
N ALA A 799 23.01 18.92 -22.00
CA ALA A 799 22.74 19.58 -23.27
C ALA A 799 23.42 18.78 -24.39
N PRO A 800 22.74 18.47 -25.50
CA PRO A 800 23.18 17.46 -26.47
C PRO A 800 24.49 17.88 -27.16
N SER A 801 25.60 17.43 -26.57
CA SER A 801 26.97 17.71 -26.98
C SER A 801 27.65 16.38 -27.27
N PRO A 802 27.96 16.06 -28.55
CA PRO A 802 28.46 14.75 -28.97
C PRO A 802 29.95 14.50 -28.61
N ALA A 803 30.44 15.13 -27.53
CA ALA A 803 31.82 15.07 -27.07
C ALA A 803 31.97 15.01 -25.53
N ALA A 804 30.87 14.88 -24.78
CA ALA A 804 30.93 14.67 -23.34
C ALA A 804 31.25 13.20 -23.01
N PRO A 805 32.24 12.89 -22.14
CA PRO A 805 32.49 11.52 -21.70
C PRO A 805 31.36 11.03 -20.78
N ALA A 806 31.18 9.71 -20.74
CA ALA A 806 30.12 9.02 -19.99
C ALA A 806 29.98 9.52 -18.54
N PRO A 807 28.74 9.74 -18.04
CA PRO A 807 28.51 10.19 -16.67
C PRO A 807 29.00 9.11 -15.68
N ALA A 808 29.96 9.48 -14.83
CA ALA A 808 30.46 8.62 -13.76
C ALA A 808 29.31 8.03 -12.91
N PRO A 809 29.45 6.84 -12.30
CA PRO A 809 28.32 6.13 -11.67
C PRO A 809 27.57 6.92 -10.58
N ALA A 810 28.21 7.91 -9.94
CA ALA A 810 27.54 8.86 -9.05
C ALA A 810 26.60 9.83 -9.81
N ALA A 811 27.03 10.38 -10.95
CA ALA A 811 26.19 11.22 -11.80
C ALA A 811 25.01 10.42 -12.42
N ALA A 812 25.23 9.16 -12.81
CA ALA A 812 24.14 8.28 -13.27
C ALA A 812 23.10 8.06 -12.16
N ALA A 813 23.52 7.82 -10.91
CA ALA A 813 22.62 7.70 -9.75
C ALA A 813 21.90 9.02 -9.39
N ALA A 814 22.54 10.17 -9.60
CA ALA A 814 21.96 11.50 -9.41
C ALA A 814 20.84 11.79 -10.41
N LEU A 815 21.05 11.46 -11.68
CA LEU A 815 20.04 11.62 -12.74
C LEU A 815 18.88 10.63 -12.56
N ALA A 816 19.19 9.40 -12.14
CA ALA A 816 18.18 8.39 -11.80
C ALA A 816 17.21 8.87 -10.71
N PHE A 817 17.70 9.50 -9.63
CA PHE A 817 16.82 10.07 -8.59
C PHE A 817 15.76 11.02 -9.16
N ARG A 818 16.16 11.86 -10.13
CA ARG A 818 15.30 12.87 -10.76
C ARG A 818 14.29 12.26 -11.74
N ALA A 819 14.61 11.08 -12.28
CA ALA A 819 13.79 10.30 -13.20
C ALA A 819 12.90 9.24 -12.51
N THR A 820 13.13 8.92 -11.23
CA THR A 820 12.34 7.96 -10.45
C THR A 820 10.87 8.43 -10.32
N PRO A 821 9.88 7.52 -10.41
CA PRO A 821 8.46 7.86 -10.24
C PRO A 821 8.12 8.47 -8.88
N GLU A 822 7.15 9.40 -8.85
CA GLU A 822 6.67 10.02 -7.60
C GLU A 822 6.12 8.99 -6.60
N TRP A 823 5.46 7.93 -7.09
CA TRP A 823 4.86 6.91 -6.24
C TRP A 823 5.88 6.11 -5.40
N TYR A 824 7.17 6.06 -5.80
CA TYR A 824 8.23 5.46 -4.97
C TYR A 824 8.36 6.13 -3.61
N VAL A 825 7.94 7.40 -3.50
CA VAL A 825 7.98 8.20 -2.27
C VAL A 825 6.60 8.23 -1.60
N GLU A 826 5.53 8.30 -2.40
CA GLU A 826 4.16 8.28 -1.92
C GLU A 826 3.79 6.97 -1.20
N ASP A 827 4.07 5.82 -1.82
CA ASP A 827 3.83 4.48 -1.27
C ASP A 827 4.47 4.29 0.12
N ILE A 828 5.71 4.79 0.28
CA ILE A 828 6.46 4.72 1.54
C ILE A 828 5.75 5.57 2.60
N ALA A 829 5.35 6.80 2.25
CA ALA A 829 4.68 7.69 3.20
C ALA A 829 3.31 7.15 3.61
N GLU A 830 2.50 6.67 2.66
CA GLU A 830 1.16 6.14 2.92
C GLU A 830 1.20 4.84 3.72
N PHE A 831 2.13 3.94 3.40
CA PHE A 831 2.38 2.75 4.22
C PHE A 831 2.80 3.12 5.64
N MET A 832 3.69 4.10 5.83
CA MET A 832 4.15 4.50 7.17
C MET A 832 3.06 5.21 7.99
N LEU A 833 2.25 6.08 7.37
CA LEU A 833 1.07 6.68 8.00
C LEU A 833 0.08 5.60 8.46
N PHE A 834 -0.21 4.63 7.59
CA PHE A 834 -1.06 3.49 7.93
C PHE A 834 -0.46 2.62 9.04
N ALA A 835 0.82 2.28 8.94
CA ALA A 835 1.49 1.39 9.90
C ALA A 835 1.56 2.00 11.31
N VAL A 836 1.88 3.30 11.43
CA VAL A 836 1.85 4.03 12.71
C VAL A 836 0.42 4.24 13.21
N GLN A 837 -0.57 4.32 12.32
CA GLN A 837 -1.97 4.40 12.70
C GLN A 837 -2.50 3.09 13.29
N TYR A 838 -2.32 1.96 12.60
CA TYR A 838 -3.02 0.69 12.86
C TYR A 838 -2.15 -0.43 13.48
N VAL A 839 -0.83 -0.45 13.23
CA VAL A 839 0.11 -1.46 13.77
C VAL A 839 1.36 -0.81 14.39
N PRO A 840 1.23 0.20 15.28
CA PRO A 840 2.35 0.98 15.81
C PRO A 840 3.42 0.13 16.50
N GLN A 841 3.05 -1.00 17.09
CA GLN A 841 3.97 -1.97 17.69
C GLN A 841 4.94 -2.57 16.65
N ILE A 842 4.49 -2.81 15.41
CA ILE A 842 5.34 -3.37 14.34
C ILE A 842 6.35 -2.32 13.88
N VAL A 843 5.93 -1.06 13.75
CA VAL A 843 6.86 0.05 13.49
C VAL A 843 7.85 0.19 14.65
N ALA A 844 7.40 0.12 15.91
CA ALA A 844 8.27 0.29 17.07
C ALA A 844 9.40 -0.74 17.19
N TYR A 845 9.10 -2.02 16.92
CA TYR A 845 10.10 -3.10 17.00
C TYR A 845 10.94 -3.27 15.73
N TYR A 846 10.40 -2.93 14.55
CA TYR A 846 11.03 -3.28 13.26
C TYR A 846 11.42 -2.08 12.37
N ILE A 847 11.24 -0.83 12.82
CA ILE A 847 11.79 0.33 12.08
C ILE A 847 13.32 0.32 12.11
N GLU A 848 13.90 0.31 10.91
CA GLU A 848 15.35 0.31 10.68
C GLU A 848 15.86 1.71 10.30
N ASP A 849 17.15 1.92 10.55
CA ASP A 849 17.86 3.19 10.31
C ASP A 849 17.67 3.78 8.90
N PRO A 850 17.67 3.03 7.78
CA PRO A 850 17.47 3.60 6.45
C PRO A 850 16.14 4.34 6.27
N ILE A 851 15.07 3.92 6.97
CA ILE A 851 13.76 4.61 6.93
C ILE A 851 13.88 5.97 7.63
N ILE A 852 14.57 6.01 8.77
CA ILE A 852 14.82 7.24 9.55
C ILE A 852 15.68 8.19 8.71
N THR A 853 16.81 7.70 8.18
CA THR A 853 17.69 8.48 7.30
C THR A 853 16.94 8.99 6.07
N TRP A 854 16.12 8.17 5.41
CA TRP A 854 15.35 8.58 4.23
C TRP A 854 14.39 9.74 4.53
N LEU A 855 13.50 9.57 5.51
CA LEU A 855 12.49 10.59 5.85
C LEU A 855 13.16 11.93 6.23
N LEU A 856 14.25 11.88 7.01
CA LEU A 856 15.00 13.08 7.39
C LEU A 856 15.76 13.71 6.21
N THR A 857 16.37 12.90 5.35
CA THR A 857 17.16 13.38 4.21
C THR A 857 16.27 14.01 3.13
N ALA A 858 15.08 13.45 2.89
CA ALA A 858 14.10 13.99 1.95
C ALA A 858 13.56 15.35 2.41
N ILE A 859 13.26 15.54 3.71
CA ILE A 859 12.90 16.86 4.25
C ILE A 859 14.07 17.84 4.09
N CYS A 860 15.29 17.43 4.46
CA CYS A 860 16.48 18.28 4.37
C CYS A 860 16.83 18.72 2.93
N ASN A 861 16.42 17.94 1.93
CA ASN A 861 16.69 18.20 0.51
C ASN A 861 15.40 18.38 -0.31
N SER A 862 14.37 18.99 0.29
CA SER A 862 13.06 19.25 -0.34
C SER A 862 13.15 19.80 -1.77
N HIS A 863 14.13 20.67 -2.03
CA HIS A 863 14.41 21.26 -3.35
C HIS A 863 14.77 20.28 -4.48
N LEU A 864 15.06 19.01 -4.17
CA LEU A 864 15.29 17.94 -5.15
C LEU A 864 13.98 17.19 -5.51
N ILE A 865 12.87 17.49 -4.85
CA ILE A 865 11.55 16.92 -5.11
C ILE A 865 10.63 18.06 -5.56
N LYS A 866 10.26 18.04 -6.84
CA LYS A 866 9.52 19.13 -7.51
C LYS A 866 8.06 19.23 -7.06
N ASN A 867 7.46 18.13 -6.60
CA ASN A 867 6.13 18.10 -6.00
C ASN A 867 6.22 18.32 -4.48
N PRO A 868 5.82 19.49 -3.94
CA PRO A 868 5.91 19.78 -2.51
C PRO A 868 4.96 18.94 -1.67
N TYR A 869 3.91 18.35 -2.25
CA TYR A 869 2.96 17.50 -1.52
C TYR A 869 3.56 16.15 -1.10
N LEU A 870 4.56 15.64 -1.82
CA LEU A 870 5.33 14.47 -1.39
C LEU A 870 6.15 14.80 -0.14
N VAL A 871 6.83 15.95 -0.13
CA VAL A 871 7.58 16.43 1.05
C VAL A 871 6.62 16.68 2.22
N ALA A 872 5.42 17.22 1.95
CA ALA A 872 4.38 17.40 2.96
C ALA A 872 3.89 16.06 3.57
N LYS A 873 3.67 15.00 2.75
CA LYS A 873 3.37 13.65 3.24
C LYS A 873 4.50 13.09 4.12
N ILE A 874 5.77 13.33 3.78
CA ILE A 874 6.92 12.93 4.61
C ILE A 874 6.95 13.71 5.95
N VAL A 875 6.63 15.00 5.94
CA VAL A 875 6.49 15.80 7.17
C VAL A 875 5.31 15.31 8.01
N GLU A 876 4.19 14.90 7.39
CA GLU A 876 3.08 14.25 8.10
C GLU A 876 3.49 12.92 8.74
N VAL A 877 4.28 12.07 8.07
CA VAL A 877 4.84 10.85 8.67
C VAL A 877 5.66 11.19 9.92
N LEU A 878 6.54 12.19 9.86
CA LEU A 878 7.34 12.61 11.01
C LEU A 878 6.48 13.17 12.15
N PHE A 879 5.45 13.97 11.84
CA PHE A 879 4.46 14.48 12.81
C PHE A 879 3.67 13.35 13.47
N VAL A 880 3.19 12.38 12.69
CA VAL A 880 2.41 11.23 13.17
C VAL A 880 3.28 10.29 14.02
N ILE A 881 4.56 10.09 13.67
CA ILE A 881 5.54 9.37 14.50
C ILE A 881 5.75 10.08 15.84
N ASN A 882 6.03 11.38 15.80
CA ASN A 882 6.27 12.23 16.96
C ASN A 882 5.07 12.26 17.93
N LEU A 883 3.85 12.45 17.41
CA LEU A 883 2.66 12.55 18.24
C LEU A 883 2.05 11.18 18.64
N SER A 884 2.00 10.21 17.73
CA SER A 884 1.20 8.99 17.95
C SER A 884 1.92 7.89 18.71
N LEU A 885 3.24 7.73 18.55
CA LEU A 885 3.95 6.63 19.21
C LEU A 885 4.06 6.83 20.74
N PRO A 886 4.43 8.01 21.27
CA PRO A 886 4.39 8.28 22.71
C PRO A 886 3.01 8.03 23.32
N ILE A 887 1.96 8.59 22.70
CA ILE A 887 0.57 8.49 23.19
C ILE A 887 0.06 7.04 23.21
N LYS A 888 0.36 6.23 22.18
CA LYS A 888 -0.15 4.86 22.06
C LYS A 888 0.67 3.82 22.83
N LEU A 889 1.99 3.94 22.85
CA LEU A 889 2.90 2.90 23.35
C LEU A 889 3.54 3.24 24.71
N LYS A 890 3.49 4.51 25.16
CA LYS A 890 4.17 5.00 26.37
C LYS A 890 5.67 4.68 26.39
N ASN A 891 6.29 4.64 25.21
CA ASN A 891 7.68 4.26 25.02
C ASN A 891 8.24 5.01 23.81
N ASP A 892 9.15 5.94 24.08
CA ASP A 892 9.60 6.93 23.11
C ASP A 892 10.80 6.45 22.27
N ALA A 893 11.22 5.18 22.42
CA ALA A 893 12.42 4.62 21.78
C ALA A 893 12.50 4.71 20.24
N VAL A 894 11.41 5.05 19.54
CA VAL A 894 11.46 5.45 18.11
C VAL A 894 11.69 6.96 17.97
N TYR A 895 10.98 7.78 18.74
CA TYR A 895 11.16 9.23 18.76
C TYR A 895 12.61 9.60 19.14
N GLU A 896 13.20 8.91 20.13
CA GLU A 896 14.62 9.06 20.47
C GLU A 896 15.52 8.83 19.25
N LYS A 897 15.36 7.72 18.49
CA LYS A 897 16.15 7.46 17.28
C LYS A 897 16.01 8.59 16.24
N PHE A 898 14.82 9.16 16.06
CA PHE A 898 14.60 10.28 15.15
C PHE A 898 15.22 11.58 15.65
N MET A 899 15.29 11.82 16.96
CA MET A 899 15.86 13.03 17.55
C MET A 899 17.39 12.95 17.69
N ASP A 900 17.94 11.76 17.92
CA ASP A 900 19.37 11.52 18.10
C ASP A 900 20.12 11.38 16.76
N HIS A 901 19.41 11.17 15.65
CA HIS A 901 20.03 11.12 14.32
C HIS A 901 20.73 12.45 13.96
N PRO A 902 21.99 12.47 13.49
CA PRO A 902 22.77 13.71 13.34
C PRO A 902 22.13 14.81 12.50
N MET A 903 21.39 14.44 11.43
CA MET A 903 20.67 15.42 10.60
C MET A 903 19.50 16.09 11.34
N SER A 904 18.88 15.38 12.29
CA SER A 904 17.80 15.90 13.14
C SER A 904 18.30 17.01 14.07
N GLN A 905 19.49 16.79 14.65
CA GLN A 905 20.15 17.73 15.56
C GLN A 905 20.72 18.98 14.86
N THR A 906 20.90 18.96 13.54
CA THR A 906 21.70 19.98 12.83
C THR A 906 21.02 20.64 11.63
N ALA A 907 20.46 19.87 10.69
CA ALA A 907 19.94 20.36 9.42
C ALA A 907 18.40 20.49 9.41
N LEU A 908 17.73 19.56 10.09
CA LEU A 908 16.27 19.43 10.08
C LEU A 908 15.51 20.68 10.55
N PRO A 909 15.92 21.41 11.61
CA PRO A 909 15.17 22.61 12.03
C PRO A 909 15.23 23.72 10.98
N SER A 910 16.40 23.91 10.34
CA SER A 910 16.61 24.86 9.24
C SER A 910 15.77 24.47 8.01
N ALA A 911 15.80 23.19 7.64
CA ALA A 911 15.01 22.65 6.53
C ALA A 911 13.50 22.80 6.74
N LEU A 912 13.01 22.56 7.96
CA LEU A 912 11.59 22.75 8.32
C LEU A 912 11.17 24.22 8.23
N MET A 913 11.99 25.16 8.71
CA MET A 913 11.72 26.60 8.62
C MET A 913 11.76 27.13 7.18
N LYS A 914 12.69 26.61 6.35
CA LYS A 914 12.71 26.87 4.92
C LYS A 914 11.44 26.33 4.25
N PHE A 915 11.11 25.05 4.45
CA PHE A 915 9.96 24.42 3.81
C PHE A 915 8.65 25.12 4.21
N TYR A 916 8.46 25.49 5.48
CA TYR A 916 7.34 26.31 5.97
C TYR A 916 7.14 27.60 5.15
N THR A 917 8.23 28.20 4.68
CA THR A 917 8.24 29.40 3.85
C THR A 917 7.92 29.10 2.39
N ASP A 918 8.55 28.06 1.81
CA ASP A 918 8.43 27.71 0.38
C ASP A 918 6.98 27.38 -0.05
N ILE A 919 6.17 26.75 0.82
CA ILE A 919 4.76 26.37 0.54
C ILE A 919 3.77 27.56 0.34
N GLU A 920 4.21 28.81 0.43
CA GLU A 920 3.31 29.96 0.18
C GLU A 920 2.96 30.15 -1.32
N THR A 921 3.65 29.48 -2.23
CA THR A 921 3.70 29.87 -3.66
C THR A 921 3.23 28.82 -4.68
N THR A 922 2.57 27.75 -4.23
CA THR A 922 2.31 26.53 -5.03
C THR A 922 1.30 26.69 -6.20
N GLY A 923 0.36 27.64 -6.11
CA GLY A 923 -0.35 28.20 -7.27
C GLY A 923 -1.72 27.63 -7.64
N GLN A 924 -2.27 26.61 -6.98
CA GLN A 924 -3.60 26.06 -7.25
C GLN A 924 -4.67 26.50 -6.23
N SER A 925 -5.95 26.29 -6.56
CA SER A 925 -7.09 26.89 -5.83
C SER A 925 -7.54 26.16 -4.55
N THR A 926 -7.14 24.91 -4.33
CA THR A 926 -7.47 24.13 -3.12
C THR A 926 -6.46 24.35 -1.98
N GLU A 927 -5.22 24.68 -2.34
CA GLU A 927 -4.01 24.61 -1.51
C GLU A 927 -4.02 25.54 -0.30
N PHE A 928 -4.87 26.57 -0.32
CA PHE A 928 -4.97 27.58 0.73
C PHE A 928 -5.28 26.98 2.10
N TYR A 929 -6.00 25.86 2.17
CA TYR A 929 -6.27 25.15 3.41
C TYR A 929 -5.13 24.19 3.79
N ASP A 930 -4.54 23.54 2.79
CA ASP A 930 -3.49 22.52 3.00
C ASP A 930 -2.21 23.14 3.56
N LYS A 931 -1.83 24.35 3.11
CA LYS A 931 -0.62 25.03 3.62
C LYS A 931 -0.66 25.22 5.15
N PHE A 932 -1.82 25.56 5.73
CA PHE A 932 -1.93 25.72 7.19
C PHE A 932 -1.83 24.38 7.92
N THR A 933 -2.37 23.30 7.36
CA THR A 933 -2.23 21.94 7.91
C THR A 933 -0.76 21.50 7.92
N ILE A 934 -0.03 21.72 6.82
CA ILE A 934 1.40 21.38 6.72
C ILE A 934 2.22 22.24 7.68
N ARG A 935 1.95 23.55 7.75
CA ARG A 935 2.58 24.45 8.72
C ARG A 935 2.30 24.06 10.17
N PHE A 936 1.08 23.62 10.50
CA PHE A 936 0.74 23.07 11.82
C PHE A 936 1.54 21.80 12.14
N HIS A 937 1.69 20.86 11.20
CA HIS A 937 2.57 19.69 11.39
C HIS A 937 4.01 20.11 11.68
N ILE A 938 4.56 21.06 10.91
CA ILE A 938 5.89 21.64 11.14
C ILE A 938 5.98 22.31 12.52
N SER A 939 4.96 23.05 12.94
CA SER A 939 4.95 23.77 14.23
C SER A 939 4.99 22.82 15.43
N ILE A 940 4.26 21.70 15.40
CA ILE A 940 4.32 20.69 16.47
C ILE A 940 5.70 19.99 16.50
N ILE A 941 6.29 19.71 15.33
CA ILE A 941 7.64 19.12 15.23
C ILE A 941 8.70 20.08 15.82
N LEU A 942 8.68 21.36 15.43
CA LEU A 942 9.64 22.36 15.95
C LEU A 942 9.45 22.63 17.46
N LYS A 943 8.21 22.56 17.96
CA LYS A 943 7.87 22.70 19.37
C LYS A 943 8.46 21.56 20.21
N SER A 944 8.32 20.30 19.78
CA SER A 944 8.89 19.14 20.51
C SER A 944 10.43 19.07 20.44
N MET A 945 11.03 19.62 19.37
CA MET A 945 12.49 19.71 19.24
C MET A 945 13.12 20.65 20.27
N TRP A 946 12.52 21.82 20.50
CA TRP A 946 13.07 22.86 21.38
C TRP A 946 13.15 22.46 22.86
N GLU A 947 12.38 21.44 23.28
CA GLU A 947 12.53 20.79 24.59
C GLU A 947 13.92 20.15 24.77
N ARG A 948 14.60 19.79 23.66
CA ARG A 948 15.99 19.28 23.66
C ARG A 948 17.00 20.42 23.52
N PRO A 949 18.00 20.54 24.42
CA PRO A 949 19.01 21.59 24.34
C PRO A 949 19.81 21.64 23.01
N ILE A 950 20.06 20.49 22.38
CA ILE A 950 20.83 20.41 21.12
C ILE A 950 20.05 21.06 19.97
N HIS A 951 18.82 20.64 19.73
CA HIS A 951 17.96 21.19 18.69
C HIS A 951 17.59 22.66 18.97
N LYS A 952 17.38 23.04 20.24
CA LYS A 952 17.23 24.45 20.64
C LYS A 952 18.45 25.29 20.25
N GLN A 953 19.67 24.80 20.47
CA GLN A 953 20.89 25.49 20.02
C GLN A 953 20.97 25.58 18.49
N ALA A 954 20.54 24.55 17.74
CA ALA A 954 20.48 24.61 16.28
C ALA A 954 19.50 25.68 15.77
N ILE A 955 18.32 25.82 16.40
CA ILE A 955 17.35 26.87 16.05
C ILE A 955 17.86 28.27 16.41
N ILE A 956 18.53 28.43 17.56
CA ILE A 956 19.17 29.70 17.97
C ILE A 956 20.38 30.04 17.06
N LYS A 957 21.03 29.04 16.46
CA LYS A 957 22.06 29.24 15.43
C LYS A 957 21.43 29.70 14.11
N GLU A 958 20.32 29.10 13.69
CA GLU A 958 19.61 29.48 12.47
C GLU A 958 19.00 30.89 12.57
N SER A 959 18.50 31.31 13.74
CA SER A 959 17.98 32.68 13.90
C SER A 959 19.02 33.78 13.73
N ARG A 960 20.31 33.44 13.88
CA ARG A 960 21.46 34.31 13.57
C ARG A 960 21.84 34.32 12.09
N SER A 961 21.30 33.42 11.25
CA SER A 961 21.49 33.46 9.79
C SER A 961 20.74 34.62 9.12
N GLY A 962 19.72 35.17 9.82
CA GLY A 962 18.98 36.34 9.40
C GLY A 962 18.01 36.06 8.26
N ARG A 963 18.50 35.98 7.02
CA ARG A 963 17.67 36.08 5.79
C ARG A 963 16.59 35.00 5.67
N GLN A 964 16.85 33.75 6.05
CA GLN A 964 15.81 32.70 6.02
C GLN A 964 14.90 32.75 7.25
N PHE A 965 15.47 32.97 8.44
CA PHE A 965 14.68 33.04 9.67
C PHE A 965 13.70 34.22 9.67
N VAL A 966 14.08 35.39 9.14
CA VAL A 966 13.18 36.56 8.99
C VAL A 966 12.02 36.25 8.04
N LYS A 967 12.24 35.50 6.95
CA LYS A 967 11.16 35.05 6.06
C LYS A 967 10.21 34.08 6.76
N PHE A 968 10.74 33.12 7.50
CA PHE A 968 9.96 32.20 8.33
C PHE A 968 9.11 32.96 9.36
N ILE A 969 9.67 33.94 10.07
CA ILE A 969 8.92 34.81 10.99
C ILE A 969 7.87 35.66 10.26
N ASN A 970 8.16 36.21 9.08
CA ASN A 970 7.18 36.96 8.28
C ASN A 970 5.98 36.06 7.88
N MET A 971 6.21 34.80 7.55
CA MET A 971 5.14 33.83 7.27
C MET A 971 4.38 33.43 8.54
N LEU A 972 5.07 33.20 9.65
CA LEU A 972 4.43 32.95 10.95
C LEU A 972 3.52 34.14 11.36
N MET A 973 3.95 35.37 11.10
CA MET A 973 3.17 36.59 11.32
C MET A 973 2.00 36.75 10.33
N ASN A 974 2.17 36.37 9.06
CA ASN A 974 1.07 36.30 8.08
C ASN A 974 -0.05 35.39 8.61
N ASP A 975 0.32 34.16 8.98
CA ASP A 975 -0.63 33.13 9.40
C ASP A 975 -1.25 33.48 10.76
N THR A 976 -0.47 33.99 11.73
CA THR A 976 -1.02 34.51 13.01
C THR A 976 -2.07 35.60 12.77
N THR A 977 -1.79 36.55 11.87
CA THR A 977 -2.73 37.65 11.56
C THR A 977 -4.01 37.12 10.93
N PHE A 978 -3.90 36.27 9.90
CA PHE A 978 -5.04 35.75 9.15
C PHE A 978 -5.90 34.80 9.98
N LEU A 979 -5.28 33.82 10.66
CA LEU A 979 -6.00 32.81 11.41
C LEU A 979 -6.79 33.44 12.58
N LEU A 980 -6.23 34.43 13.28
CA LEU A 980 -6.94 35.11 14.36
C LEU A 980 -8.10 35.98 13.84
N ASP A 981 -7.91 36.76 12.77
CA ASP A 981 -8.97 37.64 12.23
C ASP A 981 -10.17 36.82 11.69
N GLU A 982 -9.92 35.71 10.98
CA GLU A 982 -10.97 34.77 10.58
C GLU A 982 -11.62 34.10 11.80
N CYS A 983 -10.86 33.58 12.78
CA CYS A 983 -11.43 32.96 13.98
C CYS A 983 -12.37 33.90 14.74
N LEU A 984 -11.92 35.14 14.99
CA LEU A 984 -12.70 36.17 15.69
C LEU A 984 -13.93 36.57 14.87
N THR A 985 -13.81 36.59 13.53
CA THR A 985 -14.93 36.82 12.61
C THR A 985 -15.94 35.67 12.63
N TYR A 986 -15.52 34.40 12.63
CA TYR A 986 -16.43 33.25 12.77
C TYR A 986 -17.11 33.24 14.15
N LEU A 987 -16.37 33.47 15.25
CA LEU A 987 -16.95 33.58 16.59
C LEU A 987 -18.03 34.67 16.65
N LYS A 988 -17.80 35.82 16.01
CA LYS A 988 -18.79 36.90 15.89
C LYS A 988 -20.02 36.48 15.06
N ARG A 989 -19.85 35.81 13.93
CA ARG A 989 -20.98 35.28 13.13
C ARG A 989 -21.79 34.23 13.90
N ILE A 990 -21.12 33.32 14.60
CA ILE A 990 -21.74 32.29 15.45
C ILE A 990 -22.54 32.96 16.58
N HIS A 991 -21.98 33.97 17.24
CA HIS A 991 -22.69 34.73 18.27
C HIS A 991 -23.93 35.44 17.71
N GLU A 992 -23.80 36.17 16.59
CA GLU A 992 -24.93 36.82 15.90
C GLU A 992 -26.00 35.81 15.44
N ALA A 993 -25.61 34.63 15.00
CA ALA A 993 -26.52 33.55 14.61
C ALA A 993 -27.22 32.90 15.83
N GLN A 994 -26.50 32.68 16.94
CA GLN A 994 -27.06 32.15 18.19
C GLN A 994 -28.03 33.13 18.88
N GLU A 995 -27.83 34.45 18.71
CA GLU A 995 -28.81 35.47 19.09
C GLU A 995 -30.05 35.47 18.17
N ALA A 996 -29.85 35.36 16.86
CA ALA A 996 -30.95 35.34 15.89
C ALA A 996 -31.81 34.06 15.97
N GLU A 997 -31.19 32.90 16.24
CA GLU A 997 -31.87 31.63 16.53
C GLU A 997 -32.79 31.77 17.75
N ALA A 998 -32.33 32.41 18.83
CA ALA A 998 -33.14 32.71 20.00
C ALA A 998 -34.31 33.70 19.74
N ARG A 999 -34.37 34.30 18.54
CA ARG A 999 -35.47 35.14 18.04
C ARG A 999 -36.32 34.44 16.96
N GLY A 1000 -36.12 33.13 16.72
CA GLY A 1000 -36.98 32.31 15.86
C GLY A 1000 -36.55 32.17 14.40
N ALA A 1001 -35.25 32.26 14.08
CA ALA A 1001 -34.74 32.11 12.71
C ALA A 1001 -34.79 30.65 12.17
N GLY A 1002 -35.15 30.48 10.90
CA GLY A 1002 -35.40 29.17 10.27
C GLY A 1002 -34.18 28.39 9.72
N GLU A 1003 -34.45 27.19 9.19
CA GLU A 1003 -33.48 26.11 8.88
C GLU A 1003 -32.25 26.52 8.05
N ALA A 1004 -32.40 27.44 7.09
CA ALA A 1004 -31.27 27.91 6.28
C ALA A 1004 -30.19 28.58 7.15
N ARG A 1005 -30.59 29.25 8.24
CA ARG A 1005 -29.68 29.87 9.21
C ARG A 1005 -28.97 28.82 10.08
N ALA A 1006 -29.67 27.74 10.44
CA ALA A 1006 -29.08 26.61 11.18
C ALA A 1006 -28.01 25.87 10.37
N ARG A 1007 -28.24 25.68 9.05
CA ARG A 1007 -27.23 25.13 8.14
C ARG A 1007 -25.99 26.02 8.03
N ALA A 1008 -26.16 27.34 7.93
CA ALA A 1008 -25.04 28.29 7.94
C ALA A 1008 -24.27 28.27 9.27
N LEU A 1009 -24.97 28.25 10.42
CA LEU A 1009 -24.36 28.13 11.74
C LEU A 1009 -23.51 26.86 11.86
N ALA A 1010 -24.04 25.70 11.46
CA ALA A 1010 -23.29 24.44 11.51
C ALA A 1010 -22.03 24.42 10.61
N GLN A 1011 -22.03 25.19 9.52
CA GLN A 1011 -20.85 25.41 8.68
C GLN A 1011 -19.83 26.33 9.36
N ASP A 1012 -20.26 27.49 9.87
CA ASP A 1012 -19.40 28.43 10.58
C ASP A 1012 -18.78 27.80 11.85
N GLU A 1013 -19.54 27.03 12.63
CA GLU A 1013 -19.05 26.28 13.80
C GLU A 1013 -17.93 25.29 13.43
N ARG A 1014 -18.08 24.56 12.31
CA ARG A 1014 -17.06 23.62 11.82
C ARG A 1014 -15.77 24.33 11.40
N GLN A 1015 -15.90 25.45 10.68
CA GLN A 1015 -14.73 26.21 10.22
C GLN A 1015 -14.02 26.90 11.38
N CYS A 1016 -14.78 27.51 12.30
CA CYS A 1016 -14.29 28.15 13.52
C CYS A 1016 -13.40 27.20 14.33
N ARG A 1017 -13.86 25.98 14.61
CA ARG A 1017 -13.08 24.96 15.34
C ARG A 1017 -11.79 24.58 14.62
N SER A 1018 -11.83 24.47 13.28
CA SER A 1018 -10.66 24.13 12.48
C SER A 1018 -9.60 25.24 12.55
N TYR A 1019 -10.01 26.49 12.29
CA TYR A 1019 -9.11 27.63 12.35
C TYR A 1019 -8.61 27.92 13.78
N LEU A 1020 -9.43 27.77 14.82
CA LEU A 1020 -9.00 27.99 16.21
C LEU A 1020 -7.91 27.00 16.64
N THR A 1021 -7.98 25.76 16.16
CA THR A 1021 -6.94 24.75 16.41
C THR A 1021 -5.60 25.19 15.80
N LEU A 1022 -5.62 25.68 14.56
CA LEU A 1022 -4.44 26.19 13.85
C LEU A 1022 -3.91 27.48 14.50
N ALA A 1023 -4.81 28.43 14.81
CA ALA A 1023 -4.48 29.72 15.42
C ALA A 1023 -3.79 29.56 16.77
N ARG A 1024 -4.30 28.66 17.63
CA ARG A 1024 -3.71 28.38 18.95
C ARG A 1024 -2.26 27.92 18.83
N GLU A 1025 -1.99 26.93 17.99
CA GLU A 1025 -0.64 26.37 17.87
C GLU A 1025 0.34 27.31 17.14
N THR A 1026 -0.18 28.20 16.29
CA THR A 1026 0.59 29.29 15.66
C THR A 1026 0.98 30.36 16.69
N VAL A 1027 0.06 30.75 17.59
CA VAL A 1027 0.35 31.68 18.70
C VAL A 1027 1.24 31.05 19.76
N ASP A 1028 1.04 29.77 20.12
CA ASP A 1028 1.94 29.00 20.98
C ASP A 1028 3.39 29.07 20.43
N MET A 1029 3.58 28.83 19.13
CA MET A 1029 4.91 28.93 18.49
C MET A 1029 5.49 30.36 18.59
N LEU A 1030 4.70 31.40 18.31
CA LEU A 1030 5.16 32.79 18.36
C LEU A 1030 5.56 33.22 19.78
N GLN A 1031 4.77 32.84 20.79
CA GLN A 1031 5.08 33.05 22.20
C GLN A 1031 6.36 32.31 22.61
N TYR A 1032 6.54 31.08 22.14
CA TYR A 1032 7.65 30.20 22.51
C TYR A 1032 8.99 30.62 21.91
N LEU A 1033 9.00 31.04 20.64
CA LEU A 1033 10.21 31.57 19.98
C LEU A 1033 10.71 32.87 20.65
N THR A 1034 9.78 33.77 21.03
CA THR A 1034 10.13 35.09 21.59
C THR A 1034 10.75 35.04 23.00
N VAL A 1035 10.68 33.90 23.71
CA VAL A 1035 11.34 33.70 25.01
C VAL A 1035 12.85 33.95 24.91
N ASP A 1036 13.52 33.23 24.01
CA ASP A 1036 14.98 33.26 23.85
C ASP A 1036 15.45 34.00 22.58
N ILE A 1037 14.63 34.05 21.53
CA ILE A 1037 14.97 34.67 20.24
C ILE A 1037 14.20 35.97 20.11
N LYS A 1038 14.86 37.10 20.38
CA LYS A 1038 14.23 38.44 20.37
C LYS A 1038 14.66 39.29 19.19
N GLU A 1039 15.96 39.36 18.92
CA GLU A 1039 16.58 40.22 17.89
C GLU A 1039 15.91 40.15 16.49
N PRO A 1040 15.54 38.98 15.93
CA PRO A 1040 14.90 38.94 14.62
C PRO A 1040 13.52 39.62 14.57
N PHE A 1041 12.77 39.61 15.68
CA PHE A 1041 11.46 40.26 15.79
C PHE A 1041 11.56 41.79 15.94
N LEU A 1042 12.73 42.31 16.33
CA LEU A 1042 12.99 43.73 16.57
C LEU A 1042 13.60 44.44 15.34
N ARG A 1043 13.77 43.74 14.22
CA ARG A 1043 14.23 44.33 12.95
C ARG A 1043 13.18 45.27 12.36
N ALA A 1044 13.58 46.41 11.81
CA ALA A 1044 12.68 47.41 11.22
C ALA A 1044 11.71 46.83 10.16
N GLU A 1045 12.19 45.87 9.35
CA GLU A 1045 11.39 45.13 8.35
C GLU A 1045 10.22 44.31 8.92
N LEU A 1046 10.18 44.05 10.24
CA LEU A 1046 9.15 43.25 10.93
C LEU A 1046 8.49 43.94 12.12
N VAL A 1047 9.20 44.76 12.89
CA VAL A 1047 8.82 45.15 14.27
C VAL A 1047 7.53 45.98 14.32
N ASP A 1048 7.36 46.97 13.43
CA ASP A 1048 6.15 47.81 13.36
C ASP A 1048 4.91 46.99 12.96
N ARG A 1049 5.12 45.98 12.10
CA ARG A 1049 4.09 45.05 11.67
C ARG A 1049 3.69 44.11 12.81
N LEU A 1050 4.66 43.66 13.61
CA LEU A 1050 4.42 42.82 14.79
C LEU A 1050 3.66 43.60 15.87
N ALA A 1051 4.06 44.83 16.16
CA ALA A 1051 3.35 45.77 17.03
C ALA A 1051 1.90 45.96 16.57
N SER A 1052 1.68 46.32 15.30
CA SER A 1052 0.35 46.49 14.69
C SER A 1052 -0.53 45.23 14.84
N MET A 1053 0.04 44.04 14.61
CA MET A 1053 -0.68 42.76 14.72
C MET A 1053 -1.09 42.46 16.17
N LEU A 1054 -0.18 42.66 17.12
CA LEU A 1054 -0.44 42.45 18.55
C LEU A 1054 -1.46 43.46 19.10
N ASN A 1055 -1.34 44.73 18.73
CA ASN A 1055 -2.27 45.79 19.15
C ASN A 1055 -3.68 45.56 18.59
N PHE A 1056 -3.80 45.18 17.30
CA PHE A 1056 -5.09 44.83 16.70
C PHE A 1056 -5.77 43.66 17.43
N ASN A 1057 -5.04 42.59 17.72
CA ASN A 1057 -5.59 41.45 18.46
C ASN A 1057 -5.96 41.81 19.91
N LEU A 1058 -5.14 42.61 20.58
CA LEU A 1058 -5.48 43.16 21.90
C LEU A 1058 -6.76 44.00 21.85
N GLN A 1059 -6.97 44.79 20.78
CA GLN A 1059 -8.18 45.59 20.57
C GLN A 1059 -9.44 44.73 20.41
N GLN A 1060 -9.36 43.56 19.76
CA GLN A 1060 -10.51 42.65 19.64
C GLN A 1060 -10.85 41.96 20.98
N LEU A 1061 -9.83 41.57 21.76
CA LEU A 1061 -10.00 40.84 23.03
C LEU A 1061 -10.37 41.74 24.21
N CYS A 1062 -9.80 42.96 24.28
CA CYS A 1062 -9.95 43.89 25.40
C CYS A 1062 -10.82 45.11 25.08
N GLY A 1063 -10.94 45.51 23.81
CA GLY A 1063 -11.74 46.66 23.39
C GLY A 1063 -13.26 46.43 23.48
N PRO A 1064 -14.08 47.45 23.17
CA PRO A 1064 -15.53 47.45 23.42
C PRO A 1064 -16.33 46.39 22.64
N LYS A 1065 -15.74 45.81 21.58
CA LYS A 1065 -16.37 44.77 20.75
C LYS A 1065 -16.17 43.35 21.27
N CYS A 1066 -15.39 43.15 22.34
CA CYS A 1066 -15.06 41.83 22.89
C CYS A 1066 -16.29 40.98 23.28
N ASN A 1067 -17.40 41.62 23.66
CA ASN A 1067 -18.65 40.95 24.03
C ASN A 1067 -19.24 40.13 22.88
N ASN A 1068 -18.98 40.54 21.63
CA ASN A 1068 -19.47 39.86 20.42
C ASN A 1068 -18.77 38.50 20.18
N LEU A 1069 -17.72 38.18 20.95
CA LEU A 1069 -16.99 36.91 20.90
C LEU A 1069 -17.55 35.87 21.91
N LYS A 1070 -18.65 36.19 22.60
CA LYS A 1070 -19.25 35.36 23.64
C LYS A 1070 -20.23 34.34 23.07
N VAL A 1071 -19.68 33.27 22.49
CA VAL A 1071 -20.44 32.11 21.99
C VAL A 1071 -20.92 31.19 23.13
N ARG A 1072 -22.02 30.45 22.89
CA ARG A 1072 -22.49 29.37 23.78
C ARG A 1072 -21.55 28.16 23.67
N ARG A 1073 -21.23 27.50 24.80
CA ARG A 1073 -20.35 26.31 24.88
C ARG A 1073 -18.99 26.50 24.16
N PRO A 1074 -18.18 27.50 24.55
CA PRO A 1074 -16.92 27.87 23.87
C PRO A 1074 -15.93 26.70 23.72
N ASP A 1075 -15.99 25.74 24.65
CA ASP A 1075 -15.14 24.56 24.73
C ASP A 1075 -15.27 23.66 23.48
N LEU A 1076 -16.44 23.66 22.81
CA LEU A 1076 -16.67 22.87 21.59
C LEU A 1076 -15.83 23.32 20.39
N TYR A 1077 -15.43 24.60 20.38
CA TYR A 1077 -14.60 25.20 19.35
C TYR A 1077 -13.12 25.30 19.77
N GLY A 1078 -12.81 24.99 21.03
CA GLY A 1078 -11.47 25.21 21.63
C GLY A 1078 -11.19 26.67 21.99
N TRP A 1079 -12.23 27.48 22.25
CA TRP A 1079 -12.08 28.91 22.49
C TRP A 1079 -11.62 29.22 23.93
N GLU A 1080 -10.31 29.43 24.11
CA GLU A 1080 -9.66 29.74 25.40
C GLU A 1080 -9.22 31.22 25.51
N PRO A 1081 -10.13 32.23 25.54
CA PRO A 1081 -9.76 33.65 25.43
C PRO A 1081 -8.83 34.15 26.55
N ARG A 1082 -8.92 33.58 27.75
CA ARG A 1082 -8.01 33.90 28.87
C ARG A 1082 -6.57 33.47 28.58
N ARG A 1083 -6.41 32.28 27.97
CA ARG A 1083 -5.11 31.74 27.57
C ARG A 1083 -4.54 32.58 26.44
N LEU A 1084 -5.30 32.81 25.36
CA LEU A 1084 -4.87 33.63 24.23
C LEU A 1084 -4.40 35.03 24.67
N LEU A 1085 -5.16 35.71 25.54
CA LEU A 1085 -4.76 37.00 26.10
C LEU A 1085 -3.46 36.89 26.91
N SER A 1086 -3.30 35.85 27.74
CA SER A 1086 -2.07 35.58 28.51
C SER A 1086 -0.84 35.46 27.59
N GLN A 1087 -0.97 34.70 26.49
CA GLN A 1087 0.11 34.43 25.55
C GLN A 1087 0.49 35.65 24.70
N LEU A 1088 -0.49 36.45 24.29
CA LEU A 1088 -0.22 37.73 23.62
C LEU A 1088 0.52 38.69 24.55
N VAL A 1089 0.09 38.78 25.82
CA VAL A 1089 0.76 39.60 26.86
C VAL A 1089 2.19 39.13 27.12
N ASP A 1090 2.45 37.82 27.09
CA ASP A 1090 3.83 37.30 27.16
C ASP A 1090 4.69 37.77 25.98
N ILE A 1091 4.16 37.80 24.75
CA ILE A 1091 4.91 38.31 23.59
C ILE A 1091 5.30 39.79 23.78
N TYR A 1092 4.41 40.64 24.32
CA TYR A 1092 4.78 42.01 24.68
C TYR A 1092 5.90 42.04 25.74
N LEU A 1093 5.78 41.26 26.82
CA LEU A 1093 6.76 41.21 27.91
C LEU A 1093 8.09 40.54 27.51
N HIS A 1094 8.08 39.67 26.50
CA HIS A 1094 9.27 39.08 25.91
C HIS A 1094 10.04 40.12 25.09
N LEU A 1095 9.34 40.93 24.31
CA LEU A 1095 9.92 41.92 23.38
C LEU A 1095 10.09 43.31 24.00
N ASP A 1096 9.94 43.45 25.31
CA ASP A 1096 10.11 44.68 26.09
C ASP A 1096 11.51 45.30 25.89
N ALA A 1097 11.59 46.25 24.95
CA ALA A 1097 12.82 46.92 24.51
C ALA A 1097 12.48 48.26 23.82
N PRO A 1098 13.39 49.27 23.83
CA PRO A 1098 13.12 50.59 23.25
C PRO A 1098 12.72 50.59 21.77
N GLN A 1099 13.25 49.65 20.98
CA GLN A 1099 12.87 49.45 19.57
C GLN A 1099 11.39 49.03 19.44
N PHE A 1100 10.92 48.14 20.33
CA PHE A 1100 9.53 47.70 20.34
C PHE A 1100 8.60 48.78 20.92
N HIS A 1101 9.05 49.56 21.91
CA HIS A 1101 8.28 50.72 22.41
C HIS A 1101 8.04 51.75 21.29
N ALA A 1102 9.04 52.00 20.44
CA ALA A 1102 8.89 52.87 19.27
C ALA A 1102 7.96 52.29 18.20
N ALA A 1103 8.03 50.98 17.94
CA ALA A 1103 7.14 50.28 17.01
C ALA A 1103 5.66 50.29 17.47
N LEU A 1104 5.42 50.12 18.79
CA LEU A 1104 4.10 50.25 19.39
C LEU A 1104 3.56 51.68 19.28
N ALA A 1105 4.44 52.67 19.47
CA ALA A 1105 4.11 54.09 19.31
C ALA A 1105 3.79 54.51 17.86
N ALA A 1106 4.21 53.72 16.86
CA ALA A 1106 3.98 54.00 15.44
C ALA A 1106 2.65 53.45 14.89
N ASP A 1107 1.97 52.55 15.61
CA ASP A 1107 0.64 52.04 15.22
C ASP A 1107 -0.49 52.99 15.68
N GLU A 1108 -0.59 54.14 15.00
CA GLU A 1108 -1.66 55.14 15.20
C GLU A 1108 -3.08 54.57 15.10
N ARG A 1109 -3.24 53.43 14.40
CA ARG A 1109 -4.54 52.81 14.13
C ARG A 1109 -5.07 52.04 15.34
N SER A 1110 -4.20 51.36 16.09
CA SER A 1110 -4.62 50.35 17.07
C SER A 1110 -4.01 50.55 18.46
N PHE A 1111 -2.86 51.22 18.59
CA PHE A 1111 -2.27 51.57 19.88
C PHE A 1111 -3.10 52.63 20.61
N ARG A 1112 -3.48 52.35 21.87
CA ARG A 1112 -4.16 53.29 22.77
C ARG A 1112 -3.79 52.94 24.21
N LYS A 1113 -3.35 53.92 25.02
CA LYS A 1113 -3.00 53.66 26.42
C LYS A 1113 -4.15 53.05 27.23
N GLU A 1114 -5.36 53.60 27.05
CA GLU A 1114 -6.62 53.13 27.64
C GLU A 1114 -6.86 51.62 27.45
N LEU A 1115 -6.47 51.08 26.30
CA LEU A 1115 -6.65 49.66 25.96
C LEU A 1115 -5.70 48.77 26.77
N PHE A 1116 -4.47 49.21 27.03
CA PHE A 1116 -3.50 48.52 27.87
C PHE A 1116 -3.89 48.58 29.34
N GLU A 1117 -4.46 49.71 29.79
CA GLU A 1117 -5.00 49.87 31.15
C GLU A 1117 -6.22 48.96 31.39
N GLU A 1118 -7.20 48.92 30.48
CA GLU A 1118 -8.35 47.99 30.54
C GLU A 1118 -7.91 46.52 30.41
N ALA A 1119 -6.90 46.22 29.58
CA ALA A 1119 -6.29 44.88 29.53
C ALA A 1119 -5.65 44.50 30.87
N ALA A 1120 -4.88 45.39 31.50
CA ALA A 1120 -4.28 45.18 32.81
C ALA A 1120 -5.34 44.93 33.91
N LEU A 1121 -6.44 45.69 33.90
CA LEU A 1121 -7.58 45.47 34.80
C LEU A 1121 -8.22 44.08 34.59
N ARG A 1122 -8.37 43.63 33.34
CA ARG A 1122 -8.90 42.29 33.02
C ARG A 1122 -7.96 41.16 33.42
N LEU A 1123 -6.66 41.33 33.23
CA LEU A 1123 -5.62 40.37 33.66
C LEU A 1123 -5.64 40.20 35.18
N ALA A 1124 -5.69 41.31 35.92
CA ALA A 1124 -5.78 41.32 37.39
C ALA A 1124 -7.08 40.67 37.88
N LYS A 1125 -8.23 41.15 37.41
CA LYS A 1125 -9.57 40.66 37.81
C LYS A 1125 -9.81 39.19 37.50
N SER A 1126 -9.10 38.65 36.51
CA SER A 1126 -9.23 37.24 36.07
C SER A 1126 -8.11 36.33 36.59
N CYS A 1127 -7.16 36.88 37.36
CA CYS A 1127 -5.94 36.22 37.86
C CYS A 1127 -5.13 35.52 36.76
N ILE A 1128 -4.97 36.16 35.59
CA ILE A 1128 -4.27 35.58 34.42
C ILE A 1128 -2.75 35.78 34.50
N LYS A 1129 -2.31 36.89 35.11
CA LYS A 1129 -0.89 37.27 35.28
C LYS A 1129 -0.62 37.69 36.72
N THR A 1130 0.63 37.58 37.13
CA THR A 1130 1.11 38.06 38.44
C THR A 1130 1.12 39.59 38.50
N PRO A 1131 1.06 40.21 39.70
CA PRO A 1131 1.11 41.66 39.84
C PRO A 1131 2.35 42.31 39.20
N SER A 1132 3.51 41.63 39.22
CA SER A 1132 4.77 42.11 38.64
C SER A 1132 4.86 41.94 37.11
N GLU A 1133 4.11 41.04 36.51
CA GLU A 1133 3.90 41.00 35.05
C GLU A 1133 2.94 42.12 34.61
N ILE A 1134 1.86 42.33 35.36
CA ILE A 1134 0.87 43.38 35.09
C ILE A 1134 1.51 44.77 35.19
N GLU A 1135 2.36 45.01 36.18
CA GLU A 1135 3.05 46.31 36.33
C GLU A 1135 4.08 46.55 35.22
N ARG A 1136 4.84 45.52 34.80
CA ARG A 1136 5.72 45.62 33.63
C ARG A 1136 4.93 45.91 32.35
N PHE A 1137 3.76 45.30 32.18
CA PHE A 1137 2.90 45.53 31.01
C PHE A 1137 2.36 46.98 30.95
N LYS A 1138 2.05 47.59 32.10
CA LYS A 1138 1.75 49.03 32.18
C LYS A 1138 2.97 49.88 31.82
N MET A 1139 4.12 49.62 32.43
CA MET A 1139 5.37 50.38 32.19
C MET A 1139 5.77 50.37 30.71
N LEU A 1140 5.59 49.24 30.03
CA LEU A 1140 5.78 49.11 28.58
C LEU A 1140 4.82 50.02 27.79
N ALA A 1141 3.55 50.08 28.19
CA ALA A 1141 2.54 50.95 27.58
C ALA A 1141 2.78 52.44 27.87
N ASP A 1142 3.24 52.79 29.07
CA ASP A 1142 3.67 54.16 29.44
C ASP A 1142 4.87 54.60 28.59
N ASN A 1143 5.90 53.76 28.47
CA ASN A 1143 7.07 54.04 27.63
C ASN A 1143 6.70 54.26 26.16
N ALA A 1144 5.86 53.37 25.59
CA ALA A 1144 5.36 53.54 24.23
C ALA A 1144 4.50 54.80 24.08
N TYR A 1145 3.67 55.15 25.08
CA TYR A 1145 2.85 56.37 25.05
C TYR A 1145 3.69 57.65 25.06
N GLN A 1146 4.76 57.73 25.86
CA GLN A 1146 5.67 58.88 25.86
C GLN A 1146 6.38 59.03 24.49
N ILE A 1147 6.75 57.92 23.85
CA ILE A 1147 7.32 57.94 22.49
C ILE A 1147 6.25 58.37 21.48
N ALA A 1148 5.00 57.93 21.60
CA ALA A 1148 3.90 58.32 20.71
C ALA A 1148 3.63 59.83 20.75
N VAL A 1149 3.54 60.42 21.95
CA VAL A 1149 3.41 61.89 22.12
C VAL A 1149 4.60 62.63 21.52
N SER A 1150 5.83 62.13 21.75
CA SER A 1150 7.04 62.71 21.16
C SER A 1150 7.11 62.56 19.63
N ASN A 1151 6.51 61.50 19.07
CA ASN A 1151 6.47 61.27 17.62
C ASN A 1151 5.40 62.13 16.95
N GLN A 1152 4.24 62.30 17.58
CA GLN A 1152 3.22 63.24 17.11
C GLN A 1152 3.78 64.66 17.01
N GLN A 1153 4.46 65.14 18.06
CA GLN A 1153 5.12 66.45 18.07
C GLN A 1153 6.15 66.62 16.93
N LYS A 1154 6.93 65.57 16.60
CA LYS A 1154 7.87 65.59 15.46
C LYS A 1154 7.14 65.53 14.11
N SER A 1155 6.02 64.81 14.03
CA SER A 1155 5.22 64.73 12.81
C SER A 1155 4.67 66.12 12.46
N ASP A 1156 4.14 66.83 13.47
CA ASP A 1156 3.72 68.22 13.36
C ASP A 1156 4.89 69.17 13.02
N GLU A 1157 6.09 68.93 13.57
CA GLU A 1157 7.32 69.71 13.31
C GLU A 1157 7.86 69.54 11.87
N PHE A 1158 7.71 68.36 11.26
CA PHE A 1158 8.25 68.02 9.92
C PHE A 1158 7.18 67.81 8.85
N ALA A 1159 5.93 68.20 9.09
CA ALA A 1159 4.80 68.02 8.18
C ALA A 1159 5.01 68.68 6.80
N ASP A 1160 5.88 69.70 6.69
CA ASP A 1160 6.23 70.39 5.44
C ASP A 1160 7.50 69.84 4.75
N ALA A 1161 7.93 68.62 5.09
CA ALA A 1161 9.02 67.93 4.41
C ALA A 1161 8.82 67.86 2.88
N PRO A 1162 9.81 68.29 2.05
CA PRO A 1162 9.77 68.16 0.60
C PRO A 1162 9.49 66.73 0.11
N GLU A 1163 8.73 66.60 -0.97
CA GLU A 1163 8.35 65.29 -1.55
C GLU A 1163 9.56 64.38 -1.86
N GLU A 1164 10.69 64.95 -2.28
CA GLU A 1164 11.93 64.22 -2.56
C GLU A 1164 12.57 63.55 -1.32
N PHE A 1165 12.14 63.92 -0.12
CA PHE A 1165 12.61 63.33 1.15
C PHE A 1165 11.62 62.28 1.71
N ARG A 1166 10.47 62.07 1.07
CA ARG A 1166 9.42 61.14 1.53
C ARG A 1166 9.47 59.81 0.80
N ASP A 1167 9.09 58.73 1.49
CA ASP A 1167 8.94 57.43 0.87
C ASP A 1167 7.71 57.40 -0.06
N PRO A 1168 7.86 57.00 -1.33
CA PRO A 1168 6.79 57.06 -2.33
C PRO A 1168 5.64 56.03 -2.16
N LEU A 1169 5.69 55.16 -1.14
CA LEU A 1169 4.56 54.31 -0.74
C LEU A 1169 3.96 54.74 0.61
N MET A 1170 4.79 55.20 1.55
CA MET A 1170 4.36 55.50 2.92
C MET A 1170 4.05 56.99 3.18
N ASP A 1171 4.50 57.92 2.32
CA ASP A 1171 4.45 59.39 2.53
C ASP A 1171 5.13 59.87 3.82
N THR A 1172 6.02 59.04 4.40
CA THR A 1172 6.81 59.36 5.60
C THR A 1172 8.23 59.78 5.23
N LEU A 1173 8.85 60.60 6.08
CA LEU A 1173 10.23 61.07 5.90
C LEU A 1173 11.23 59.89 5.93
N MET A 1174 12.00 59.70 4.86
CA MET A 1174 12.93 58.58 4.72
C MET A 1174 14.09 58.64 5.73
N THR A 1175 14.49 57.49 6.29
CA THR A 1175 15.52 57.37 7.33
C THR A 1175 16.79 56.66 6.82
N ASP A 1176 16.64 55.69 5.92
CA ASP A 1176 17.73 55.09 5.15
C ASP A 1176 17.31 54.93 3.68
N PRO A 1177 17.36 56.01 2.89
CA PRO A 1177 16.95 55.97 1.49
C PRO A 1177 17.86 55.07 0.66
N VAL A 1178 17.27 54.29 -0.24
CA VAL A 1178 17.93 53.38 -1.19
C VAL A 1178 17.36 53.53 -2.59
N PHE A 1179 18.23 53.52 -3.60
CA PHE A 1179 17.86 53.45 -5.00
C PHE A 1179 17.49 52.01 -5.40
N LEU A 1180 16.35 51.88 -6.07
CA LEU A 1180 15.92 50.67 -6.78
C LEU A 1180 16.48 50.71 -8.22
N PRO A 1181 16.67 49.54 -8.89
CA PRO A 1181 17.05 49.47 -10.30
C PRO A 1181 16.09 50.19 -11.26
N SER A 1182 14.84 50.43 -10.85
CA SER A 1182 13.83 51.23 -11.57
C SER A 1182 14.08 52.74 -11.54
N GLY A 1183 15.11 53.21 -10.83
CA GLY A 1183 15.43 54.64 -10.68
C GLY A 1183 14.60 55.38 -9.62
N LYS A 1184 13.71 54.67 -8.90
CA LYS A 1184 13.01 55.20 -7.73
C LYS A 1184 13.87 55.09 -6.46
N VAL A 1185 13.59 55.95 -5.50
CA VAL A 1185 14.15 55.90 -4.14
C VAL A 1185 13.04 55.53 -3.16
N MET A 1186 13.36 54.71 -2.17
CA MET A 1186 12.47 54.32 -1.05
C MET A 1186 13.27 54.24 0.24
N ASP A 1187 12.63 54.23 1.40
CA ASP A 1187 13.30 53.82 2.63
C ASP A 1187 13.58 52.30 2.61
N ARG A 1188 14.78 51.89 3.07
CA ARG A 1188 15.20 50.49 3.10
C ARG A 1188 14.18 49.58 3.80
N SER A 1189 13.61 50.01 4.93
CA SER A 1189 12.67 49.20 5.71
C SER A 1189 11.41 48.85 4.92
N VAL A 1190 10.90 49.80 4.13
CA VAL A 1190 9.70 49.66 3.31
C VAL A 1190 9.94 48.69 2.14
N ILE A 1191 11.04 48.85 1.40
CA ILE A 1191 11.34 47.96 0.28
C ILE A 1191 11.73 46.55 0.73
N LEU A 1192 12.45 46.38 1.85
CA LEU A 1192 12.71 45.05 2.42
C LEU A 1192 11.41 44.34 2.83
N ARG A 1193 10.51 45.04 3.52
CA ARG A 1193 9.18 44.53 3.90
C ARG A 1193 8.36 44.08 2.68
N HIS A 1194 8.45 44.79 1.55
CA HIS A 1194 7.84 44.34 0.29
C HIS A 1194 8.53 43.07 -0.23
N LEU A 1195 9.87 43.03 -0.29
CA LEU A 1195 10.65 41.87 -0.75
C LEU A 1195 10.47 40.60 0.11
N LEU A 1196 10.13 40.73 1.39
CA LEU A 1196 9.73 39.60 2.25
C LEU A 1196 8.38 38.97 1.87
N ASN A 1197 7.59 39.64 1.03
CA ASN A 1197 6.24 39.23 0.61
C ASN A 1197 6.08 39.08 -0.92
N SER A 1198 6.96 39.69 -1.72
CA SER A 1198 7.07 39.51 -3.17
C SER A 1198 8.45 40.00 -3.65
N ALA A 1199 9.24 39.13 -4.29
CA ALA A 1199 10.57 39.47 -4.81
C ALA A 1199 10.49 40.29 -6.12
N THR A 1200 9.80 41.42 -6.08
CA THR A 1200 9.56 42.31 -7.23
C THR A 1200 9.72 43.78 -6.85
N ASP A 1201 9.95 44.65 -7.82
CA ASP A 1201 9.83 46.10 -7.66
C ASP A 1201 8.34 46.50 -7.51
N PRO A 1202 7.95 47.33 -6.51
CA PRO A 1202 6.55 47.63 -6.24
C PRO A 1202 5.88 48.50 -7.32
N PHE A 1203 6.64 49.24 -8.13
CA PHE A 1203 6.14 50.15 -9.16
C PHE A 1203 6.01 49.47 -10.52
N ASN A 1204 7.01 48.69 -10.95
CA ASN A 1204 7.07 48.08 -12.27
C ASN A 1204 6.89 46.54 -12.29
N ARG A 1205 6.88 45.88 -11.12
CA ARG A 1205 6.72 44.43 -10.92
C ARG A 1205 7.79 43.53 -11.56
N GLN A 1206 8.91 44.08 -12.01
CA GLN A 1206 10.06 43.29 -12.45
C GLN A 1206 10.70 42.59 -11.24
N PRO A 1207 11.35 41.42 -11.41
CA PRO A 1207 12.05 40.73 -10.33
C PRO A 1207 13.12 41.62 -9.68
N LEU A 1208 13.14 41.68 -8.35
CA LEU A 1208 14.04 42.51 -7.56
C LEU A 1208 14.57 41.73 -6.36
N THR A 1209 15.84 41.90 -6.03
CA THR A 1209 16.46 41.31 -4.82
C THR A 1209 17.11 42.38 -3.93
N GLU A 1210 17.25 42.07 -2.63
CA GLU A 1210 17.90 42.91 -1.64
C GLU A 1210 19.30 43.38 -2.09
N ASP A 1211 20.09 42.46 -2.67
CA ASP A 1211 21.47 42.70 -3.09
C ASP A 1211 21.59 43.66 -4.31
N GLN A 1212 20.46 44.05 -4.92
CA GLN A 1212 20.41 45.04 -6.01
C GLN A 1212 20.14 46.47 -5.51
N LEU A 1213 19.78 46.67 -4.24
CA LEU A 1213 19.45 47.97 -3.65
C LEU A 1213 20.73 48.77 -3.35
N ARG A 1214 20.83 50.00 -3.86
CA ARG A 1214 22.01 50.86 -3.66
C ARG A 1214 21.73 51.96 -2.61
N PRO A 1215 22.56 52.15 -1.57
CA PRO A 1215 22.37 53.23 -0.60
C PRO A 1215 22.38 54.63 -1.25
N ALA A 1216 21.43 55.49 -0.89
CA ALA A 1216 21.35 56.88 -1.36
C ALA A 1216 21.97 57.84 -0.32
N THR A 1217 23.29 57.71 -0.10
CA THR A 1217 24.02 58.44 0.96
C THR A 1217 23.87 59.95 0.87
N GLU A 1218 23.99 60.52 -0.34
CA GLU A 1218 23.83 61.96 -0.58
C GLU A 1218 22.43 62.46 -0.18
N LEU A 1219 21.38 61.70 -0.51
CA LEU A 1219 20.01 62.07 -0.13
C LEU A 1219 19.81 61.96 1.38
N LYS A 1220 20.39 60.94 2.03
CA LYS A 1220 20.37 60.77 3.48
C LYS A 1220 21.05 61.95 4.19
N GLU A 1221 22.17 62.44 3.66
CA GLU A 1221 22.85 63.63 4.19
C GLU A 1221 22.01 64.91 3.99
N ARG A 1222 21.38 65.10 2.83
CA ARG A 1222 20.43 66.21 2.59
C ARG A 1222 19.24 66.20 3.56
N ILE A 1223 18.65 65.03 3.83
CA ILE A 1223 17.57 64.86 4.81
C ILE A 1223 18.05 65.23 6.22
N ILE A 1224 19.23 64.76 6.64
CA ILE A 1224 19.80 65.06 7.96
C ILE A 1224 20.16 66.55 8.09
N GLN A 1225 20.62 67.20 7.02
CA GLN A 1225 20.87 68.64 7.00
C GLN A 1225 19.56 69.43 7.13
N TRP A 1226 18.54 69.10 6.33
CA TRP A 1226 17.21 69.74 6.40
C TRP A 1226 16.58 69.60 7.79
N GLN A 1227 16.66 68.43 8.42
CA GLN A 1227 16.19 68.22 9.81
C GLN A 1227 16.92 69.12 10.83
N ARG A 1228 18.19 69.44 10.62
CA ARG A 1228 18.96 70.34 11.50
C ARG A 1228 18.59 71.80 11.26
N GLU A 1229 18.50 72.21 10.01
CA GLU A 1229 18.10 73.57 9.61
C GLU A 1229 16.69 73.88 10.10
N LYS A 1230 15.75 72.94 9.97
CA LYS A 1230 14.41 73.04 10.55
C LYS A 1230 14.44 73.23 12.06
N LYS A 1231 15.11 72.35 12.80
CA LYS A 1231 15.22 72.46 14.28
C LYS A 1231 15.83 73.79 14.73
N ALA A 1232 16.83 74.30 14.01
CA ALA A 1232 17.43 75.61 14.27
C ALA A 1232 16.57 76.82 13.83
N SER A 1233 15.49 76.60 13.09
CA SER A 1233 14.48 77.62 12.73
C SER A 1233 13.24 77.60 13.64
N THR A 1234 13.01 76.49 14.35
CA THR A 1234 11.88 76.30 15.28
C THR A 1234 12.25 76.57 16.75
N SER A 1235 13.56 76.67 17.06
CA SER A 1235 14.12 76.95 18.40
C SER A 1235 14.40 78.43 18.66
#